data_AF-A0A329SH15-F1
#
_entry.id   AF-A0A329SH15-F1
#
_cell.length_a   1.000
_cell.length_b   1.000
_cell.length_c   1.000
_cell.angle_alpha   90.00
_cell.angle_beta   90.00
_cell.angle_gamma   90.00
#
_symmetry.space_group_name_H-M   'P 1'
#
loop_
_entity.id
_entity.type
_entity.pdbx_description
1 polymer ?
#
loop_
_entity_poly.entity_id
_entity_poly.type
_entity_poly.pdbx_seq_one_letter_code
_entity_poly.pdbx_strand_id
1 'polypeptide(L)'
;MRTASSRRPKLLTLLAFLATFHSADPAALKFTNYLAVALAGNGTSFVASSEELPSDLLMTQVTDKKVTRKKVKKSINSNEIIQDDLIMCSQNSQAVYDGQIDVLLLFSKCVETSTLSTIEFWAQDMKKIVADTVDKNSGVALNFQASMVPGQCSDAAYGDSEVTGDDLDRVAAFPGFGDVYPLESATSSTDGYTAAISFATDETSYNAIVSFENMNQMANVVNFQMHGSGDNCEGGPESCIELKQDDDIFMYNPFSVTQSLDCADLENGVPVTLIGDDGTRQCYCGCPAGFEMQTKVRDKVCVKVDNCALTCVWSKVSGYKHQVNSQLSVCSFDHIVDKWGVPLPLPTSGYGSNKLLLADGSLDPRVRVLAVKIQNPEYYAGYLSPILGSVTSSWPMKFKDVVARAPNAASFDPMIPGHGDLPIHDAATTWRDYQSNRADAVNSIVFKDYGKYRLEMDAYDYYSSATCTGCLVLLDKYRPRATTQCPASFCNSTSSTTTCGCTAELTLDNLAKANDLAQQYFNFGDQAENDGCSGNNRCDLHQFSKKNFFETKYTRYSHDESISCFDKDLVLGDILNHDKIRVNPLKQSNGTCYDEISPVPNGQCTRCCKMSTALREFWTDYRCGSDYDARYCEGDSDQSCTFEQCLVVNGDTLATVTARIKPNVVAESKQVLQHLHQQDYQTVTQVHRALECTSYYGDDGQCVYMAKLSELIETTQTMNFDGDFSVNDFVHWRYKVNGDSEKWQLWKTRRKTGAETGCKWSTCEAVYDDDDVLTFSDPETKISIEAWTQCGLVRRFFFFLHLHVNSAVDVCKHFGEMWYQTSVSRLPIATQMCAYPGSDFAELTFDFHPNVGLQYSRTELRMNVSEVDCTGTIENRTSVEILKVTKRSPEIVTRFGVELVHIPNTEAITNFDVSCDFTYVGYGQAIYKKTCGRSFSIADCKGPRFDVPNAKCEYDGCAGKQKAGRYEPCGGNIVRSTKTSTYVESGKKECYQGCAGAKVVCTALLGVPNSNADLMRCEPASVDGVYGNYYFPILLLAEATQKHPIIMMVLSGGVLAVAATLVAIRHHKTALSSAQIDSDMHFPLLG
;
A
#
# COMPACT_ATOMS: atom_id res chain seq x y z
N MET A 1 34.83 100.46 -18.14
CA MET A 1 35.76 101.50 -18.68
C MET A 1 35.03 102.32 -19.74
N ARG A 2 35.37 103.62 -19.82
CA ARG A 2 35.48 104.49 -21.02
C ARG A 2 35.13 103.87 -22.41
N THR A 3 34.50 104.54 -23.37
CA THR A 3 34.02 105.95 -23.52
C THR A 3 33.04 106.09 -24.70
N ALA A 4 32.36 107.25 -24.77
CA ALA A 4 31.58 107.86 -25.87
C ALA A 4 32.04 107.56 -27.33
N SER A 5 31.24 107.77 -28.40
CA SER A 5 30.55 109.05 -28.70
C SER A 5 29.69 109.06 -30.00
N SER A 6 28.71 110.00 -30.05
CA SER A 6 28.28 110.77 -31.24
C SER A 6 27.36 110.08 -32.31
N ARG A 7 26.27 110.70 -32.82
CA ARG A 7 25.63 112.03 -32.62
C ARG A 7 24.14 112.01 -33.05
N ARG A 8 23.30 112.85 -32.43
CA ARG A 8 21.97 113.31 -32.93
C ARG A 8 22.10 114.70 -33.59
N PRO A 9 21.12 115.15 -34.39
CA PRO A 9 20.09 116.11 -33.91
C PRO A 9 18.66 115.52 -34.03
N LYS A 10 17.69 115.76 -33.12
CA LYS A 10 16.84 116.97 -32.93
C LYS A 10 16.05 117.33 -34.21
N LEU A 11 14.73 117.58 -34.21
CA LEU A 11 13.71 117.65 -33.13
C LEU A 11 12.31 117.76 -33.78
N LEU A 12 11.29 117.01 -33.33
CA LEU A 12 9.96 117.56 -33.02
C LEU A 12 9.08 116.51 -32.31
N THR A 13 8.16 116.99 -31.47
CA THR A 13 7.26 116.20 -30.63
C THR A 13 5.84 116.32 -31.16
N LEU A 14 5.10 115.21 -31.28
CA LEU A 14 3.66 115.20 -30.97
C LEU A 14 3.18 113.77 -30.67
N LEU A 15 2.25 113.64 -29.72
CA LEU A 15 1.62 112.36 -29.39
C LEU A 15 0.51 112.05 -30.40
N ALA A 16 0.41 110.77 -30.79
CA ALA A 16 -0.87 110.12 -31.05
C ALA A 16 -0.75 108.63 -30.73
N PHE A 17 -1.56 108.15 -29.79
CA PHE A 17 -1.84 106.71 -29.66
C PHE A 17 -2.64 106.27 -30.87
N LEU A 18 -2.16 105.28 -31.62
CA LEU A 18 -3.00 104.44 -32.49
C LEU A 18 -2.32 103.07 -32.61
N ALA A 19 -3.03 102.03 -32.22
CA ALA A 19 -2.55 100.67 -32.31
C ALA A 19 -2.57 100.23 -33.77
N THR A 20 -1.41 99.97 -34.35
CA THR A 20 -1.31 99.11 -35.54
C THR A 20 -1.52 97.67 -35.08
N PHE A 21 -2.75 97.20 -35.18
CA PHE A 21 -3.05 95.77 -35.19
C PHE A 21 -2.10 95.09 -36.19
N HIS A 22 -1.46 94.00 -35.78
CA HIS A 22 -1.14 92.97 -36.76
C HIS A 22 -2.48 92.38 -37.18
N SER A 23 -2.89 92.65 -38.42
CA SER A 23 -3.93 91.84 -39.04
C SER A 23 -3.35 90.44 -39.23
N ALA A 24 -3.85 89.47 -38.47
CA ALA A 24 -3.79 88.10 -38.94
C ALA A 24 -4.58 88.05 -40.25
N ASP A 25 -3.99 87.50 -41.31
CA ASP A 25 -4.74 87.23 -42.53
C ASP A 25 -5.95 86.34 -42.18
N PRO A 26 -7.16 86.60 -42.71
CA PRO A 26 -8.26 85.67 -42.57
C PRO A 26 -7.89 84.32 -43.20
N ALA A 27 -8.31 83.23 -42.56
CA ALA A 27 -8.02 81.89 -43.05
C ALA A 27 -8.70 81.66 -44.41
N ALA A 28 -7.89 81.46 -45.46
CA ALA A 28 -8.36 81.24 -46.82
C ALA A 28 -7.99 79.84 -47.30
N LEU A 29 -8.89 79.21 -48.06
CA LEU A 29 -8.55 78.07 -48.90
C LEU A 29 -7.63 78.59 -50.02
N LYS A 30 -6.42 78.04 -50.14
CA LYS A 30 -5.44 78.47 -51.15
C LYS A 30 -4.99 77.29 -51.97
N PHE A 31 -5.02 77.45 -53.30
CA PHE A 31 -4.26 76.61 -54.20
C PHE A 31 -2.76 76.81 -53.93
N THR A 32 -1.98 75.72 -53.90
CA THR A 32 -0.55 75.76 -53.59
C THR A 32 0.25 74.99 -54.61
N ASN A 33 1.14 75.71 -55.30
CA ASN A 33 2.07 75.17 -56.29
C ASN A 33 3.13 74.25 -55.64
N TYR A 34 3.33 74.34 -54.32
CA TYR A 34 4.15 73.41 -53.54
C TYR A 34 3.26 72.30 -52.96
N LEU A 35 3.30 71.13 -53.59
CA LEU A 35 2.54 69.96 -53.14
C LEU A 35 3.14 69.34 -51.87
N ALA A 36 2.38 69.41 -50.77
CA ALA A 36 2.80 68.87 -49.49
C ALA A 36 2.58 67.36 -49.42
N VAL A 37 3.64 66.57 -49.54
CA VAL A 37 3.65 65.17 -49.10
C VAL A 37 3.37 65.14 -47.59
N ALA A 38 2.36 64.37 -47.17
CA ALA A 38 1.90 64.37 -45.78
C ALA A 38 3.02 63.96 -44.79
N LEU A 39 3.17 64.74 -43.72
CA LEU A 39 4.33 64.76 -42.83
C LEU A 39 4.47 63.52 -41.93
N ALA A 40 5.52 62.72 -42.16
CA ALA A 40 6.31 62.03 -41.13
C ALA A 40 7.70 61.66 -41.70
N GLY A 41 8.74 61.56 -40.86
CA GLY A 41 10.13 61.45 -41.33
C GLY A 41 10.46 60.15 -42.07
N ASN A 42 11.52 60.20 -42.90
CA ASN A 42 12.00 59.06 -43.70
C ASN A 42 12.38 57.83 -42.85
N GLY A 43 11.47 56.87 -42.70
CA GLY A 43 11.78 55.52 -42.25
C GLY A 43 10.66 54.81 -41.48
N THR A 44 10.56 53.49 -41.67
CA THR A 44 9.75 52.58 -40.84
C THR A 44 10.36 52.45 -39.44
N SER A 45 9.53 52.42 -38.39
CA SER A 45 9.97 52.16 -37.01
C SER A 45 8.88 51.47 -36.17
N PHE A 46 9.18 51.08 -34.92
CA PHE A 46 8.19 50.52 -33.99
C PHE A 46 7.95 51.43 -32.78
N VAL A 47 6.69 51.62 -32.40
CA VAL A 47 6.32 52.32 -31.15
C VAL A 47 6.21 51.33 -30.01
N ALA A 48 6.74 51.71 -28.84
CA ALA A 48 6.63 50.94 -27.62
C ALA A 48 5.29 51.24 -26.91
N SER A 49 4.29 50.38 -27.08
CA SER A 49 3.06 50.38 -26.25
C SER A 49 2.96 49.08 -25.45
N SER A 50 2.59 49.18 -24.18
CA SER A 50 2.26 48.03 -23.33
C SER A 50 0.79 47.59 -23.45
N GLU A 51 -0.05 48.42 -24.06
CA GLU A 51 -1.47 48.19 -24.27
C GLU A 51 -1.78 48.17 -25.76
N GLU A 52 -2.79 47.41 -26.17
CA GLU A 52 -3.27 47.39 -27.54
C GLU A 52 -3.81 48.79 -27.89
N LEU A 53 -3.13 49.48 -28.83
CA LEU A 53 -3.72 50.70 -29.40
C LEU A 53 -4.97 50.28 -30.17
N PRO A 54 -6.15 50.87 -29.89
CA PRO A 54 -7.37 50.57 -30.63
C PRO A 54 -7.18 50.54 -32.14
N SER A 55 -7.85 49.60 -32.81
CA SER A 55 -7.84 49.43 -34.28
C SER A 55 -8.11 50.77 -34.98
N ASP A 56 -9.03 51.51 -34.38
CA ASP A 56 -9.65 52.77 -34.76
C ASP A 56 -8.66 53.92 -34.96
N LEU A 57 -7.43 53.86 -34.42
CA LEU A 57 -6.53 55.01 -34.30
C LEU A 57 -5.87 55.56 -35.58
N LEU A 58 -6.02 54.93 -36.76
CA LEU A 58 -5.12 55.19 -37.90
C LEU A 58 -5.72 55.80 -39.18
N MET A 59 -7.05 55.93 -39.38
CA MET A 59 -7.61 56.57 -40.61
C MET A 59 -8.77 57.57 -40.35
N THR A 60 -8.85 58.64 -41.17
CA THR A 60 -9.92 59.69 -41.32
C THR A 60 -10.36 60.62 -40.16
N GLN A 61 -10.57 61.92 -40.46
CA GLN A 61 -11.00 63.04 -39.58
C GLN A 61 -12.50 63.37 -39.75
N VAL A 62 -13.24 64.15 -38.93
CA VAL A 62 -13.19 64.70 -37.53
C VAL A 62 -14.65 65.08 -37.15
N THR A 63 -15.08 64.99 -35.88
CA THR A 63 -16.27 65.75 -35.36
C THR A 63 -16.08 66.20 -33.90
N ASP A 64 -17.11 66.81 -33.30
CA ASP A 64 -17.05 68.04 -32.47
C ASP A 64 -16.54 67.97 -31.01
N LYS A 65 -16.26 69.16 -30.47
CA LYS A 65 -15.60 69.48 -29.18
C LYS A 65 -16.18 68.82 -27.91
N LYS A 66 -15.33 68.18 -27.09
CA LYS A 66 -15.32 68.30 -25.60
C LYS A 66 -14.07 67.69 -24.95
N VAL A 67 -13.66 68.25 -23.81
CA VAL A 67 -12.56 67.72 -22.97
C VAL A 67 -13.07 66.59 -22.08
N THR A 68 -12.58 65.37 -22.28
CA THR A 68 -12.91 64.19 -21.47
C THR A 68 -11.75 63.80 -20.54
N ARG A 69 -11.94 63.95 -19.22
CA ARG A 69 -10.99 63.42 -18.21
C ARG A 69 -11.38 62.00 -17.83
N LYS A 70 -10.68 60.99 -18.36
CA LYS A 70 -10.91 59.57 -18.04
C LYS A 70 -9.98 59.14 -16.90
N LYS A 71 -10.51 58.43 -15.90
CA LYS A 71 -9.71 57.84 -14.79
C LYS A 71 -9.65 56.34 -15.00
N VAL A 72 -8.44 55.77 -15.07
CA VAL A 72 -8.23 54.33 -15.29
C VAL A 72 -7.48 53.74 -14.10
N LYS A 73 -7.79 52.50 -13.74
CA LYS A 73 -7.05 51.74 -12.72
C LYS A 73 -5.86 51.05 -13.37
N LYS A 74 -4.69 51.14 -12.73
CA LYS A 74 -3.41 50.56 -13.16
C LYS A 74 -3.44 49.02 -13.35
N SER A 75 -4.40 48.33 -12.72
CA SER A 75 -4.77 46.93 -12.96
C SER A 75 -6.06 46.59 -12.21
N ILE A 76 -6.70 45.46 -12.56
CA ILE A 76 -7.97 44.98 -11.97
C ILE A 76 -7.93 44.91 -10.42
N ASN A 77 -6.77 44.59 -9.84
CA ASN A 77 -6.59 44.40 -8.40
C ASN A 77 -5.82 45.54 -7.69
N SER A 78 -5.60 46.68 -8.34
CA SER A 78 -4.93 47.83 -7.72
C SER A 78 -5.92 48.93 -7.31
N ASN A 79 -5.59 49.62 -6.21
CA ASN A 79 -6.28 50.85 -5.77
C ASN A 79 -5.55 52.12 -6.23
N GLU A 80 -4.50 51.98 -7.05
CA GLU A 80 -3.72 53.09 -7.60
C GLU A 80 -4.38 53.58 -8.90
N ILE A 81 -4.81 54.84 -8.91
CA ILE A 81 -5.35 55.51 -10.10
C ILE A 81 -4.17 56.28 -10.71
N ILE A 82 -3.78 55.93 -11.93
CA ILE A 82 -2.89 56.77 -12.74
C ILE A 82 -3.75 57.80 -13.45
N GLN A 83 -3.28 59.04 -13.48
CA GLN A 83 -3.90 60.15 -14.20
C GLN A 83 -2.89 60.66 -15.23
N ASP A 84 -3.05 60.24 -16.48
CA ASP A 84 -2.29 60.82 -17.59
C ASP A 84 -3.01 62.07 -18.11
N ASP A 85 -2.37 63.22 -17.90
CA ASP A 85 -2.85 64.52 -18.36
C ASP A 85 -2.49 64.71 -19.85
N LEU A 86 -3.34 64.16 -20.73
CA LEU A 86 -3.35 64.42 -22.17
C LEU A 86 -3.58 65.92 -22.45
N ILE A 87 -2.68 66.55 -23.20
CA ILE A 87 -2.80 67.96 -23.63
C ILE A 87 -3.51 68.01 -24.98
N MET A 88 -4.52 68.86 -25.12
CA MET A 88 -5.27 69.06 -26.37
C MET A 88 -4.63 70.16 -27.24
N CYS A 89 -4.75 70.06 -28.56
CA CYS A 89 -4.43 71.16 -29.48
C CYS A 89 -5.44 72.30 -29.34
N SER A 90 -4.99 73.52 -29.64
CA SER A 90 -5.83 74.72 -29.69
C SER A 90 -6.11 75.16 -31.14
N GLN A 91 -7.29 75.75 -31.39
CA GLN A 91 -7.71 76.31 -32.68
C GLN A 91 -7.97 77.82 -32.54
N ASN A 92 -7.62 78.60 -33.57
CA ASN A 92 -7.94 80.02 -33.64
C ASN A 92 -9.44 80.23 -33.96
N SER A 93 -10.15 80.95 -33.09
CA SER A 93 -11.62 81.08 -33.11
C SER A 93 -12.16 82.19 -34.02
N GLN A 94 -11.34 82.77 -34.91
CA GLN A 94 -11.74 83.85 -35.83
C GLN A 94 -11.51 83.55 -37.33
N ALA A 95 -11.33 82.29 -37.71
CA ALA A 95 -11.27 81.90 -39.12
C ALA A 95 -12.64 82.11 -39.81
N VAL A 96 -12.66 82.94 -40.86
CA VAL A 96 -13.80 83.10 -41.79
C VAL A 96 -13.26 82.78 -43.18
N TYR A 97 -13.84 81.75 -43.81
CA TYR A 97 -13.50 81.32 -45.16
C TYR A 97 -14.46 81.98 -46.17
N ASP A 98 -13.92 82.53 -47.26
CA ASP A 98 -14.67 83.21 -48.33
C ASP A 98 -13.90 83.03 -49.67
N GLY A 99 -14.61 82.88 -50.78
CA GLY A 99 -14.02 82.77 -52.14
C GLY A 99 -14.43 81.52 -52.96
N GLN A 100 -14.50 81.68 -54.28
CA GLN A 100 -14.68 80.63 -55.28
C GLN A 100 -13.30 80.28 -55.90
N ILE A 101 -13.04 78.99 -56.12
CA ILE A 101 -11.82 78.51 -56.81
C ILE A 101 -12.24 77.76 -58.07
N ASP A 102 -11.98 78.37 -59.21
CA ASP A 102 -12.23 77.78 -60.53
C ASP A 102 -10.90 77.25 -61.09
N VAL A 103 -10.80 75.94 -61.31
CA VAL A 103 -9.59 75.26 -61.78
C VAL A 103 -9.78 74.73 -63.19
N LEU A 104 -8.89 75.11 -64.09
CA LEU A 104 -8.85 74.59 -65.46
C LEU A 104 -8.01 73.30 -65.53
N LEU A 105 -8.63 72.21 -65.97
CA LEU A 105 -7.96 70.94 -66.25
C LEU A 105 -7.53 70.89 -67.72
N LEU A 106 -6.23 70.82 -67.98
CA LEU A 106 -5.65 70.77 -69.33
C LEU A 106 -5.14 69.37 -69.63
N PHE A 107 -5.85 68.62 -70.47
CA PHE A 107 -5.47 67.26 -70.86
C PHE A 107 -4.76 67.24 -72.21
N SER A 108 -3.65 66.50 -72.34
CA SER A 108 -3.19 66.11 -73.67
C SER A 108 -4.26 65.29 -74.39
N LYS A 109 -4.46 65.53 -75.69
CA LYS A 109 -5.35 64.70 -76.52
C LYS A 109 -4.98 63.21 -76.56
N CYS A 110 -3.80 62.83 -76.05
CA CYS A 110 -3.32 61.46 -75.98
C CYS A 110 -3.55 60.77 -74.63
N VAL A 111 -4.16 61.44 -73.64
CA VAL A 111 -4.53 60.78 -72.37
C VAL A 111 -5.62 59.74 -72.62
N GLU A 112 -5.39 58.51 -72.15
CA GLU A 112 -6.31 57.39 -72.33
C GLU A 112 -7.61 57.56 -71.51
N THR A 113 -8.70 56.96 -72.01
CA THR A 113 -10.02 56.96 -71.33
C THR A 113 -9.97 56.31 -69.94
N SER A 114 -9.13 55.30 -69.74
CA SER A 114 -8.77 54.68 -68.46
C SER A 114 -8.26 55.72 -67.47
N THR A 115 -7.25 56.47 -67.90
CA THR A 115 -6.56 57.49 -67.12
C THR A 115 -7.48 58.68 -66.82
N LEU A 116 -8.30 59.11 -67.78
CA LEU A 116 -9.35 60.10 -67.55
C LEU A 116 -10.34 59.65 -66.46
N SER A 117 -10.72 58.37 -66.41
CA SER A 117 -11.58 57.86 -65.32
C SER A 117 -10.90 57.93 -63.95
N THR A 118 -9.59 57.68 -63.87
CA THR A 118 -8.83 57.78 -62.62
C THR A 118 -8.73 59.24 -62.14
N ILE A 119 -8.44 60.17 -63.05
CA ILE A 119 -8.36 61.60 -62.75
C ILE A 119 -9.76 62.17 -62.42
N GLU A 120 -10.84 61.65 -63.02
CA GLU A 120 -12.21 62.04 -62.65
C GLU A 120 -12.53 61.67 -61.20
N PHE A 121 -12.20 60.44 -60.78
CA PHE A 121 -12.42 60.00 -59.40
C PHE A 121 -11.61 60.84 -58.41
N TRP A 122 -10.38 61.22 -58.77
CA TRP A 122 -9.56 62.17 -58.01
C TRP A 122 -10.19 63.57 -57.94
N ALA A 123 -10.67 64.12 -59.05
CA ALA A 123 -11.31 65.43 -59.09
C ALA A 123 -12.61 65.45 -58.24
N GLN A 124 -13.40 64.37 -58.28
CA GLN A 124 -14.57 64.22 -57.42
C GLN A 124 -14.19 64.14 -55.93
N ASP A 125 -13.11 63.42 -55.58
CA ASP A 125 -12.63 63.35 -54.20
C ASP A 125 -12.04 64.69 -53.72
N MET A 126 -11.34 65.45 -54.56
CA MET A 126 -10.87 66.81 -54.23
C MET A 126 -12.04 67.78 -53.97
N LYS A 127 -13.08 67.76 -54.83
CA LYS A 127 -14.33 68.52 -54.61
C LYS A 127 -14.97 68.17 -53.27
N LYS A 128 -15.00 66.88 -52.92
CA LYS A 128 -15.54 66.39 -51.65
C LYS A 128 -14.67 66.82 -50.46
N ILE A 129 -13.35 66.67 -50.54
CA ILE A 129 -12.40 67.10 -49.50
C ILE A 129 -12.56 68.59 -49.19
N VAL A 130 -12.68 69.45 -50.21
CA VAL A 130 -12.97 70.87 -49.99
C VAL A 130 -14.33 71.07 -49.33
N ALA A 131 -15.40 70.43 -49.84
CA ALA A 131 -16.75 70.56 -49.28
C ALA A 131 -16.92 70.01 -47.85
N ASP A 132 -16.10 69.04 -47.44
CA ASP A 132 -16.07 68.47 -46.09
C ASP A 132 -15.15 69.27 -45.14
N THR A 133 -14.19 70.07 -45.66
CA THR A 133 -13.22 70.84 -44.85
C THR A 133 -13.71 72.25 -44.49
N VAL A 134 -14.60 72.84 -45.30
CA VAL A 134 -15.18 74.18 -45.04
C VAL A 134 -16.65 74.07 -44.65
N ASP A 135 -17.11 74.83 -43.66
CA ASP A 135 -18.51 74.74 -43.17
C ASP A 135 -19.51 75.05 -44.30
N LYS A 136 -20.64 74.34 -44.35
CA LYS A 136 -21.62 74.39 -45.46
C LYS A 136 -22.26 75.76 -45.68
N ASN A 137 -22.10 76.69 -44.74
CA ASN A 137 -22.59 78.07 -44.80
C ASN A 137 -21.51 79.10 -45.17
N SER A 138 -20.29 78.68 -45.51
CA SER A 138 -19.14 79.55 -45.80
C SER A 138 -19.09 80.11 -47.22
N GLY A 139 -19.88 79.57 -48.15
CA GLY A 139 -19.95 80.06 -49.53
C GLY A 139 -18.78 79.64 -50.45
N VAL A 140 -17.84 78.84 -49.95
CA VAL A 140 -16.68 78.36 -50.72
C VAL A 140 -17.08 77.25 -51.70
N ALA A 141 -16.64 77.36 -52.96
CA ALA A 141 -16.89 76.37 -54.01
C ALA A 141 -15.60 76.08 -54.81
N LEU A 142 -15.33 74.79 -55.06
CA LEU A 142 -14.31 74.31 -55.98
C LEU A 142 -14.98 73.81 -57.27
N ASN A 143 -14.77 74.53 -58.37
CA ASN A 143 -15.25 74.12 -59.68
C ASN A 143 -14.08 73.64 -60.54
N PHE A 144 -14.34 72.61 -61.34
CA PHE A 144 -13.46 72.21 -62.43
C PHE A 144 -14.13 72.59 -63.74
N GLN A 145 -13.33 72.98 -64.72
CA GLN A 145 -13.66 73.02 -66.14
C GLN A 145 -12.50 72.39 -66.90
N ALA A 146 -12.71 71.87 -68.11
CA ALA A 146 -11.66 71.17 -68.85
C ALA A 146 -11.49 71.63 -70.30
N SER A 147 -10.28 71.44 -70.81
CA SER A 147 -9.95 71.61 -72.22
C SER A 147 -8.84 70.63 -72.62
N MET A 148 -8.60 70.49 -73.93
CA MET A 148 -7.53 69.67 -74.46
C MET A 148 -6.46 70.47 -75.19
N VAL A 149 -5.23 69.95 -75.15
CA VAL A 149 -4.08 70.47 -75.90
C VAL A 149 -3.61 69.46 -76.98
N PRO A 150 -2.98 69.94 -78.06
CA PRO A 150 -2.26 69.11 -79.04
C PRO A 150 -1.27 68.14 -78.38
N GLY A 151 -0.99 67.00 -79.02
CA GLY A 151 -0.08 65.97 -78.51
C GLY A 151 0.33 64.97 -79.60
N GLN A 152 1.41 64.23 -79.38
CA GLN A 152 1.88 63.18 -80.32
C GLN A 152 1.51 61.80 -79.80
N CYS A 153 0.33 61.33 -80.20
CA CYS A 153 -0.23 60.11 -79.66
C CYS A 153 0.44 58.87 -80.26
N SER A 154 0.88 57.96 -79.39
CA SER A 154 1.48 56.68 -79.77
C SER A 154 0.46 55.69 -80.36
N ASP A 155 -0.83 55.88 -80.09
CA ASP A 155 -1.92 55.04 -80.60
C ASP A 155 -2.68 55.73 -81.75
N ALA A 156 -2.92 54.96 -82.82
CA ALA A 156 -3.53 55.42 -84.06
C ALA A 156 -5.01 55.82 -83.92
N ALA A 157 -5.65 55.48 -82.78
CA ALA A 157 -7.02 55.86 -82.46
C ALA A 157 -7.22 57.37 -82.26
N TYR A 158 -6.16 58.14 -81.98
CA TYR A 158 -6.26 59.56 -81.61
C TYR A 158 -5.95 60.56 -82.74
N GLY A 159 -5.64 60.10 -83.95
CA GLY A 159 -5.54 60.94 -85.16
C GLY A 159 -4.33 61.89 -85.23
N ASP A 160 -4.43 62.92 -86.08
CA ASP A 160 -3.40 63.97 -86.24
C ASP A 160 -3.20 64.78 -84.94
N SER A 161 -2.08 65.49 -84.83
CA SER A 161 -1.65 66.19 -83.60
C SER A 161 -2.56 67.32 -83.12
N GLU A 162 -3.48 67.81 -83.94
CA GLU A 162 -4.44 68.87 -83.55
C GLU A 162 -5.66 68.31 -82.80
N VAL A 163 -6.30 69.16 -81.98
CA VAL A 163 -7.48 68.80 -81.18
C VAL A 163 -8.74 68.91 -82.04
N THR A 164 -9.55 67.84 -82.05
CA THR A 164 -10.80 67.78 -82.82
C THR A 164 -12.04 67.96 -81.94
N GLY A 165 -13.23 68.06 -82.55
CA GLY A 165 -14.50 68.07 -81.79
C GLY A 165 -14.72 66.76 -81.03
N ASP A 166 -14.41 65.63 -81.66
CA ASP A 166 -14.54 64.29 -81.07
C ASP A 166 -13.59 64.10 -79.86
N ASP A 167 -12.43 64.76 -79.85
CA ASP A 167 -11.50 64.80 -78.71
C ASP A 167 -12.14 65.52 -77.50
N LEU A 168 -12.81 66.66 -77.72
CA LEU A 168 -13.49 67.41 -76.66
C LEU A 168 -14.71 66.65 -76.12
N ASP A 169 -15.49 65.99 -76.99
CA ASP A 169 -16.60 65.11 -76.59
C ASP A 169 -16.12 63.94 -75.72
N ARG A 170 -14.88 63.45 -75.92
CA ARG A 170 -14.28 62.39 -75.08
C ARG A 170 -14.06 62.85 -73.62
N VAL A 171 -13.65 64.11 -73.40
CA VAL A 171 -13.51 64.68 -72.05
C VAL A 171 -14.87 65.04 -71.46
N ALA A 172 -15.79 65.55 -72.28
CA ALA A 172 -17.15 65.91 -71.86
C ALA A 172 -17.99 64.71 -71.36
N ALA A 173 -17.56 63.48 -71.65
CA ALA A 173 -18.15 62.26 -71.10
C ALA A 173 -17.95 62.08 -69.58
N PHE A 174 -17.01 62.82 -68.97
CA PHE A 174 -16.64 62.69 -67.54
C PHE A 174 -17.15 63.89 -66.72
N PRO A 175 -18.35 63.80 -66.10
CA PRO A 175 -19.01 64.94 -65.44
C PRO A 175 -18.24 65.53 -64.25
N GLY A 176 -17.31 64.78 -63.63
CA GLY A 176 -16.44 65.27 -62.56
C GLY A 176 -15.55 66.45 -62.96
N PHE A 177 -15.20 66.54 -64.25
CA PHE A 177 -14.38 67.62 -64.81
C PHE A 177 -15.15 68.92 -65.06
N GLY A 178 -16.48 68.91 -64.97
CA GLY A 178 -17.32 70.09 -65.24
C GLY A 178 -17.44 70.41 -66.73
N ASP A 179 -17.64 71.69 -67.05
CA ASP A 179 -17.87 72.12 -68.43
C ASP A 179 -16.59 72.03 -69.28
N VAL A 180 -16.73 71.60 -70.54
CA VAL A 180 -15.63 71.37 -71.48
C VAL A 180 -15.71 72.32 -72.66
N TYR A 181 -14.60 72.97 -73.00
CA TYR A 181 -14.54 74.00 -74.04
C TYR A 181 -13.30 73.89 -74.95
N PRO A 182 -13.35 74.38 -76.20
CA PRO A 182 -12.16 74.53 -77.04
C PRO A 182 -11.16 75.51 -76.41
N LEU A 183 -9.86 75.19 -76.45
CA LEU A 183 -8.80 75.95 -75.78
C LEU A 183 -8.76 77.43 -76.19
N GLU A 184 -9.07 77.74 -77.46
CA GLU A 184 -9.16 79.11 -77.97
C GLU A 184 -10.22 79.94 -77.22
N SER A 185 -11.33 79.31 -76.81
CA SER A 185 -12.40 80.00 -76.08
C SER A 185 -11.96 80.42 -74.67
N ALA A 186 -11.13 79.61 -74.01
CA ALA A 186 -10.58 79.92 -72.69
C ALA A 186 -9.70 81.18 -72.69
N THR A 187 -9.01 81.50 -73.80
CA THR A 187 -8.17 82.70 -73.92
C THR A 187 -8.96 84.02 -73.92
N SER A 188 -10.28 83.96 -74.11
CA SER A 188 -11.15 85.14 -74.19
C SER A 188 -11.82 85.55 -72.87
N SER A 189 -11.64 84.76 -71.80
CA SER A 189 -12.35 84.89 -70.51
C SER A 189 -11.41 85.02 -69.31
N THR A 190 -10.42 85.92 -69.39
CA THR A 190 -9.35 86.09 -68.39
C THR A 190 -9.76 86.63 -67.01
N ASP A 191 -11.06 86.82 -66.76
CA ASP A 191 -11.62 87.10 -65.42
C ASP A 191 -12.14 85.84 -64.69
N GLY A 192 -11.95 84.63 -65.24
CA GLY A 192 -12.61 83.39 -64.77
C GLY A 192 -11.81 82.42 -63.90
N TYR A 193 -10.53 82.10 -64.20
CA TYR A 193 -9.83 80.96 -63.60
C TYR A 193 -8.83 81.35 -62.49
N THR A 194 -8.79 80.56 -61.43
CA THR A 194 -7.94 80.76 -60.24
C THR A 194 -6.65 79.94 -60.28
N ALA A 195 -6.66 78.78 -60.95
CA ALA A 195 -5.50 77.90 -61.16
C ALA A 195 -5.66 76.99 -62.39
N ALA A 196 -4.58 76.37 -62.84
CA ALA A 196 -4.60 75.27 -63.81
C ALA A 196 -3.94 74.01 -63.26
N ILE A 197 -4.42 72.86 -63.70
CA ILE A 197 -3.78 71.56 -63.49
C ILE A 197 -3.72 70.85 -64.83
N SER A 198 -2.53 70.43 -65.25
CA SER A 198 -2.32 69.88 -66.58
C SER A 198 -1.79 68.44 -66.55
N PHE A 199 -2.05 67.70 -67.62
CA PHE A 199 -1.70 66.29 -67.78
C PHE A 199 -1.07 66.08 -69.17
N ALA A 200 0.26 66.12 -69.22
CA ALA A 200 1.07 66.03 -70.44
C ALA A 200 1.54 64.59 -70.73
N THR A 201 1.54 64.21 -72.00
CA THR A 201 1.93 62.87 -72.48
C THR A 201 3.19 62.87 -73.35
N ASP A 202 3.67 64.04 -73.74
CA ASP A 202 4.78 64.22 -74.67
C ASP A 202 5.26 65.68 -74.66
N GLU A 203 6.37 65.97 -75.32
CA GLU A 203 6.95 67.32 -75.44
C GLU A 203 5.99 68.31 -76.13
N THR A 204 5.14 67.84 -77.06
CA THR A 204 4.23 68.71 -77.82
C THR A 204 3.09 69.20 -76.92
N SER A 205 2.49 68.30 -76.14
CA SER A 205 1.45 68.63 -75.17
C SER A 205 1.99 69.47 -74.02
N TYR A 206 3.17 69.15 -73.48
CA TYR A 206 3.79 69.97 -72.44
C TYR A 206 4.14 71.39 -72.94
N ASN A 207 4.74 71.52 -74.13
CA ASN A 207 5.01 72.84 -74.71
C ASN A 207 3.73 73.63 -75.02
N ALA A 208 2.64 72.97 -75.42
CA ALA A 208 1.34 73.61 -75.63
C ALA A 208 0.72 74.11 -74.32
N ILE A 209 0.76 73.31 -73.25
CA ILE A 209 0.37 73.68 -71.88
C ILE A 209 1.16 74.91 -71.42
N VAL A 210 2.49 74.83 -71.41
CA VAL A 210 3.37 75.90 -70.91
C VAL A 210 3.20 77.18 -71.75
N SER A 211 2.96 77.05 -73.06
CA SER A 211 2.64 78.21 -73.91
C SER A 211 1.31 78.86 -73.52
N PHE A 212 0.27 78.07 -73.25
CA PHE A 212 -1.03 78.57 -72.78
C PHE A 212 -0.93 79.24 -71.41
N GLU A 213 -0.23 78.63 -70.45
CA GLU A 213 -0.03 79.16 -69.09
C GLU A 213 0.69 80.52 -69.13
N ASN A 214 1.76 80.63 -69.93
CA ASN A 214 2.51 81.87 -70.11
C ASN A 214 1.70 82.97 -70.82
N MET A 215 0.95 82.62 -71.88
CA MET A 215 0.12 83.60 -72.62
C MET A 215 -0.98 84.19 -71.74
N ASN A 216 -1.56 83.38 -70.84
CA ASN A 216 -2.65 83.80 -69.95
C ASN A 216 -2.18 84.26 -68.56
N GLN A 217 -0.87 84.33 -68.31
CA GLN A 217 -0.25 84.75 -67.03
C GLN A 217 -0.75 83.95 -65.80
N MET A 218 -0.94 82.64 -65.95
CA MET A 218 -1.45 81.79 -64.87
C MET A 218 -0.39 81.62 -63.76
N ALA A 219 -0.65 82.19 -62.58
CA ALA A 219 0.29 82.19 -61.45
C ALA A 219 0.27 80.90 -60.60
N ASN A 220 -0.80 80.12 -60.73
CA ASN A 220 -1.08 78.93 -59.93
C ASN A 220 -1.23 77.74 -60.89
N VAL A 221 -0.17 76.96 -61.08
CA VAL A 221 -0.14 75.84 -62.04
C VAL A 221 0.47 74.60 -61.38
N VAL A 222 -0.03 73.42 -61.74
CA VAL A 222 0.53 72.11 -61.38
C VAL A 222 0.50 71.21 -62.61
N ASN A 223 1.67 70.81 -63.07
CA ASN A 223 1.83 70.10 -64.34
C ASN A 223 2.24 68.66 -64.09
N PHE A 224 1.39 67.70 -64.45
CA PHE A 224 1.66 66.27 -64.34
C PHE A 224 2.15 65.70 -65.67
N GLN A 225 3.18 64.85 -65.60
CA GLN A 225 3.67 64.04 -66.70
C GLN A 225 3.17 62.60 -66.51
N MET A 226 2.49 62.04 -67.52
CA MET A 226 1.91 60.70 -67.46
C MET A 226 2.96 59.61 -67.71
N HIS A 227 2.80 58.43 -67.08
CA HIS A 227 3.75 57.33 -67.22
C HIS A 227 3.93 56.88 -68.69
N GLY A 228 5.16 56.56 -69.09
CA GLY A 228 5.49 56.11 -70.45
C GLY A 228 5.67 57.23 -71.49
N SER A 229 5.50 58.49 -71.09
CA SER A 229 5.88 59.66 -71.89
C SER A 229 7.41 59.86 -71.89
N GLY A 230 7.95 60.44 -72.97
CA GLY A 230 9.41 60.69 -73.13
C GLY A 230 9.99 61.74 -72.18
N ASP A 231 11.30 62.00 -72.28
CA ASP A 231 12.06 62.94 -71.43
C ASP A 231 11.68 64.42 -71.68
N ASN A 232 10.54 64.88 -71.17
CA ASN A 232 9.99 66.22 -71.47
C ASN A 232 10.01 67.20 -70.27
N CYS A 233 10.47 66.77 -69.10
CA CYS A 233 10.55 67.60 -67.88
C CYS A 233 11.90 68.31 -67.68
N GLU A 234 12.51 68.84 -68.75
CA GLU A 234 13.75 69.64 -68.68
C GLU A 234 13.51 71.06 -68.11
N GLY A 235 13.16 71.14 -66.82
CA GLY A 235 12.99 72.40 -66.08
C GLY A 235 13.25 72.34 -64.56
N GLY A 236 13.41 71.12 -64.01
CA GLY A 236 13.61 70.90 -62.57
C GLY A 236 12.30 70.71 -61.79
N PRO A 237 12.38 70.36 -60.49
CA PRO A 237 11.22 69.90 -59.70
C PRO A 237 10.16 70.98 -59.38
N GLU A 238 10.32 72.20 -59.89
CA GLU A 238 9.30 73.27 -59.81
C GLU A 238 8.46 73.41 -61.09
N SER A 239 8.70 72.61 -62.14
CA SER A 239 8.01 72.78 -63.44
C SER A 239 7.08 71.64 -63.87
N CYS A 240 7.31 70.38 -63.44
CA CYS A 240 6.38 69.27 -63.66
C CYS A 240 6.65 68.05 -62.75
N ILE A 241 5.64 67.18 -62.60
CA ILE A 241 5.61 66.03 -61.68
C ILE A 241 5.31 64.73 -62.45
N GLU A 242 6.24 63.78 -62.45
CA GLU A 242 6.03 62.45 -63.03
C GLU A 242 5.08 61.60 -62.17
N LEU A 243 3.99 61.11 -62.78
CA LEU A 243 3.16 60.05 -62.24
C LEU A 243 3.70 58.71 -62.76
N LYS A 244 4.05 57.76 -61.88
CA LYS A 244 4.57 56.45 -62.28
C LYS A 244 3.45 55.45 -62.57
N GLN A 245 2.27 55.70 -62.01
CA GLN A 245 1.00 55.07 -62.35
C GLN A 245 -0.11 56.13 -62.28
N ASP A 246 -1.19 55.96 -63.03
CA ASP A 246 -2.32 56.91 -63.03
C ASP A 246 -2.91 57.11 -61.62
N ASP A 247 -2.91 56.07 -60.80
CA ASP A 247 -3.36 56.08 -59.41
C ASP A 247 -2.45 56.91 -58.46
N ASP A 248 -1.25 57.32 -58.89
CA ASP A 248 -0.37 58.18 -58.08
C ASP A 248 -0.94 59.61 -57.92
N ILE A 249 -1.91 60.01 -58.76
CA ILE A 249 -2.56 61.32 -58.67
C ILE A 249 -3.21 61.57 -57.29
N PHE A 250 -3.69 60.52 -56.63
CA PHE A 250 -4.27 60.58 -55.27
C PHE A 250 -3.26 60.90 -54.17
N MET A 251 -1.96 60.86 -54.46
CA MET A 251 -0.91 61.31 -53.53
C MET A 251 -0.77 62.84 -53.51
N TYR A 252 -1.37 63.55 -54.47
CA TYR A 252 -1.22 64.98 -54.67
C TYR A 252 -2.53 65.72 -54.36
N ASN A 253 -2.51 66.57 -53.34
CA ASN A 253 -3.57 67.51 -53.03
C ASN A 253 -3.05 68.96 -53.18
N PRO A 254 -3.39 69.68 -54.27
CA PRO A 254 -2.93 71.04 -54.53
C PRO A 254 -3.70 72.10 -53.73
N PHE A 255 -4.66 71.71 -52.89
CA PHE A 255 -5.48 72.60 -52.07
C PHE A 255 -5.03 72.57 -50.61
N SER A 256 -4.57 73.71 -50.10
CA SER A 256 -4.22 73.88 -48.69
C SER A 256 -5.27 74.71 -47.95
N VAL A 257 -5.62 74.26 -46.74
CA VAL A 257 -6.34 75.08 -45.76
C VAL A 257 -5.35 75.43 -44.67
N THR A 258 -5.06 76.72 -44.49
CA THR A 258 -4.11 77.19 -43.47
C THR A 258 -4.75 77.16 -42.07
N GLN A 259 -4.83 75.97 -41.47
CA GLN A 259 -5.19 75.80 -40.05
C GLN A 259 -3.92 75.76 -39.18
N SER A 260 -3.70 76.77 -38.34
CA SER A 260 -2.69 76.69 -37.28
C SER A 260 -3.27 75.98 -36.05
N LEU A 261 -3.11 74.66 -35.99
CA LEU A 261 -3.28 73.86 -34.77
C LEU A 261 -2.04 74.05 -33.90
N ASP A 262 -2.19 74.64 -32.71
CA ASP A 262 -1.07 75.01 -31.85
C ASP A 262 -1.13 74.31 -30.48
N CYS A 263 0.06 73.97 -29.96
CA CYS A 263 0.30 73.26 -28.71
C CYS A 263 0.69 74.19 -27.58
N ALA A 264 -0.15 75.20 -27.32
CA ALA A 264 0.11 76.28 -26.37
C ALA A 264 0.51 75.84 -24.94
N ASP A 265 0.07 74.67 -24.49
CA ASP A 265 0.37 74.11 -23.16
C ASP A 265 1.56 73.11 -23.15
N LEU A 266 2.26 72.91 -24.29
CA LEU A 266 3.43 72.04 -24.43
C LEU A 266 4.53 72.69 -25.29
N GLU A 267 5.57 73.24 -24.64
CA GLU A 267 6.69 73.90 -25.32
C GLU A 267 7.53 72.88 -26.14
N ASN A 268 7.78 73.19 -27.42
CA ASN A 268 8.33 72.26 -28.43
C ASN A 268 7.47 71.00 -28.67
N GLY A 269 6.19 71.03 -28.28
CA GLY A 269 5.21 70.02 -28.62
C GLY A 269 4.81 70.07 -30.10
N VAL A 270 4.43 68.92 -30.63
CA VAL A 270 3.83 68.77 -31.96
C VAL A 270 2.38 68.27 -31.84
N PRO A 271 1.46 68.73 -32.68
CA PRO A 271 0.10 68.20 -32.72
C PRO A 271 0.11 66.76 -33.26
N VAL A 272 -0.39 65.83 -32.44
CA VAL A 272 -0.56 64.41 -32.71
C VAL A 272 -2.06 64.11 -32.75
N THR A 273 -2.54 63.47 -33.81
CA THR A 273 -3.98 63.15 -33.93
C THR A 273 -4.26 61.76 -33.37
N LEU A 274 -5.26 61.64 -32.49
CA LEU A 274 -5.77 60.37 -31.95
C LEU A 274 -7.26 60.23 -32.32
N ILE A 275 -7.86 59.05 -32.09
CA ILE A 275 -9.30 58.80 -32.22
C ILE A 275 -9.85 58.43 -30.85
N GLY A 276 -10.96 59.05 -30.46
CA GLY A 276 -11.65 58.84 -29.19
C GLY A 276 -12.64 57.67 -29.23
N ASP A 277 -13.16 57.30 -28.05
CA ASP A 277 -14.09 56.16 -27.84
C ASP A 277 -15.39 56.22 -28.68
N ASP A 278 -15.69 57.35 -29.32
CA ASP A 278 -16.86 57.63 -30.16
C ASP A 278 -16.56 57.62 -31.67
N GLY A 279 -15.32 57.27 -32.06
CA GLY A 279 -14.85 57.29 -33.45
C GLY A 279 -14.46 58.69 -33.95
N THR A 280 -14.46 59.72 -33.09
CA THR A 280 -14.05 61.07 -33.50
C THR A 280 -12.53 61.26 -33.40
N ARG A 281 -11.91 61.82 -34.45
CA ARG A 281 -10.51 62.28 -34.35
C ARG A 281 -10.42 63.50 -33.44
N GLN A 282 -9.42 63.49 -32.56
CA GLN A 282 -9.12 64.54 -31.58
C GLN A 282 -7.62 64.87 -31.66
N CYS A 283 -7.28 66.15 -31.63
CA CYS A 283 -5.89 66.61 -31.72
C CYS A 283 -5.31 66.82 -30.32
N TYR A 284 -4.18 66.16 -30.06
CA TYR A 284 -3.42 66.21 -28.81
C TYR A 284 -2.01 66.75 -29.05
N CYS A 285 -1.30 67.10 -27.99
CA CYS A 285 0.07 67.60 -28.07
C CYS A 285 1.05 66.61 -27.45
N GLY A 286 1.98 66.12 -28.26
CA GLY A 286 3.02 65.17 -27.87
C GLY A 286 4.42 65.70 -28.18
N CYS A 287 5.46 64.97 -27.77
CA CYS A 287 6.83 65.34 -28.11
C CYS A 287 7.29 64.66 -29.41
N PRO A 288 8.07 65.35 -30.25
CA PRO A 288 8.59 64.78 -31.49
C PRO A 288 9.55 63.60 -31.21
N ALA A 289 9.72 62.71 -32.20
CA ALA A 289 10.56 61.52 -32.05
C ALA A 289 11.99 61.87 -31.61
N GLY A 290 12.48 61.17 -30.58
CA GLY A 290 13.75 61.47 -29.92
C GLY A 290 13.70 62.59 -28.87
N PHE A 291 12.51 63.01 -28.43
CA PHE A 291 12.31 63.97 -27.35
C PHE A 291 11.30 63.43 -26.31
N GLU A 292 11.57 63.66 -25.03
CA GLU A 292 10.67 63.30 -23.91
C GLU A 292 10.01 64.53 -23.28
N MET A 293 8.80 64.34 -22.78
CA MET A 293 8.04 65.39 -22.08
C MET A 293 8.53 65.54 -20.63
N GLN A 294 9.13 66.67 -20.31
CA GLN A 294 9.58 67.01 -18.96
C GLN A 294 8.76 68.16 -18.39
N THR A 295 8.47 68.12 -17.08
CA THR A 295 7.75 69.21 -16.40
C THR A 295 8.73 70.22 -15.80
N LYS A 296 8.73 71.45 -16.32
CA LYS A 296 9.52 72.57 -15.77
C LYS A 296 8.64 73.50 -14.96
N VAL A 297 8.63 73.30 -13.63
CA VAL A 297 7.99 74.16 -12.61
C VAL A 297 6.46 74.23 -12.70
N ARG A 298 5.88 74.59 -13.84
CA ARG A 298 4.44 74.55 -14.17
C ARG A 298 4.13 74.17 -15.62
N ASP A 299 5.07 74.37 -16.54
CA ASP A 299 4.86 74.17 -17.97
C ASP A 299 5.50 72.84 -18.41
N LYS A 300 4.92 72.16 -19.40
CA LYS A 300 5.50 70.95 -19.99
C LYS A 300 6.35 71.32 -21.21
N VAL A 301 7.52 70.69 -21.36
CA VAL A 301 8.45 70.95 -22.46
C VAL A 301 9.04 69.65 -23.02
N CYS A 302 9.23 69.59 -24.33
CA CYS A 302 9.87 68.47 -25.00
C CYS A 302 11.40 68.63 -25.04
N VAL A 303 12.13 67.66 -24.49
CA VAL A 303 13.60 67.71 -24.32
C VAL A 303 14.24 66.55 -25.08
N LYS A 304 15.26 66.85 -25.91
CA LYS A 304 15.94 65.87 -26.75
C LYS A 304 16.64 64.79 -25.90
N VAL A 305 16.46 63.53 -26.29
CA VAL A 305 17.10 62.36 -25.68
C VAL A 305 18.23 61.89 -26.58
N ASP A 306 19.46 61.83 -26.06
CA ASP A 306 20.61 61.35 -26.83
C ASP A 306 20.61 59.82 -26.92
N ASN A 307 20.24 59.33 -28.11
CA ASN A 307 20.61 58.02 -28.65
C ASN A 307 20.15 56.76 -27.87
N CYS A 308 18.85 56.66 -27.59
CA CYS A 308 18.18 55.37 -27.39
C CYS A 308 17.23 55.09 -28.57
N ALA A 309 17.41 53.94 -29.22
CA ALA A 309 16.45 53.44 -30.20
C ALA A 309 15.08 53.22 -29.53
N LEU A 310 14.00 53.51 -30.27
CA LEU A 310 12.65 53.13 -29.88
C LEU A 310 12.63 51.61 -29.62
N THR A 311 12.47 51.22 -28.35
CA THR A 311 12.63 49.83 -27.95
C THR A 311 11.44 48.99 -28.41
N CYS A 312 11.68 48.15 -29.41
CA CYS A 312 10.77 47.07 -29.81
C CYS A 312 10.13 46.42 -28.58
N VAL A 313 8.79 46.35 -28.51
CA VAL A 313 8.06 45.86 -27.32
C VAL A 313 8.48 44.45 -26.90
N TRP A 314 8.96 43.64 -27.84
CA TRP A 314 9.44 42.30 -27.55
C TRP A 314 10.88 42.20 -27.03
N SER A 315 11.67 43.28 -27.06
CA SER A 315 13.11 43.33 -26.70
C SER A 315 13.42 43.17 -25.21
N LYS A 316 12.53 42.54 -24.44
CA LYS A 316 12.64 42.32 -22.99
C LYS A 316 13.81 41.38 -22.67
N VAL A 317 14.68 41.81 -21.75
CA VAL A 317 15.96 41.14 -21.37
C VAL A 317 15.81 39.67 -20.93
N SER A 318 14.61 39.24 -20.53
CA SER A 318 14.31 37.84 -20.16
C SER A 318 13.19 37.19 -21.00
N GLY A 319 12.71 37.87 -22.04
CA GLY A 319 11.59 37.44 -22.88
C GLY A 319 10.25 37.29 -22.15
N TYR A 320 9.34 36.58 -22.81
CA TYR A 320 8.02 36.18 -22.32
C TYR A 320 8.04 34.70 -21.96
N LYS A 321 7.29 34.31 -20.92
CA LYS A 321 7.30 32.95 -20.38
C LYS A 321 5.87 32.50 -20.10
N HIS A 322 5.45 31.45 -20.77
CA HIS A 322 4.22 30.71 -20.47
C HIS A 322 4.58 29.42 -19.73
N GLN A 323 3.80 29.05 -18.72
CA GLN A 323 4.02 27.85 -17.90
C GLN A 323 2.74 27.02 -17.87
N VAL A 324 2.84 25.78 -18.35
CA VAL A 324 1.71 24.87 -18.46
C VAL A 324 1.68 23.97 -17.23
N ASN A 325 0.72 24.22 -16.34
CA ASN A 325 0.56 23.51 -15.07
C ASN A 325 -0.61 22.50 -15.10
N SER A 326 -1.16 22.20 -16.28
CA SER A 326 -2.39 21.42 -16.47
C SER A 326 -2.25 20.43 -17.62
N GLN A 327 -2.86 19.24 -17.48
CA GLN A 327 -2.85 18.21 -18.52
C GLN A 327 -3.45 18.74 -19.83
N LEU A 328 -2.70 18.61 -20.92
CA LEU A 328 -3.16 18.86 -22.28
C LEU A 328 -3.28 17.54 -23.04
N SER A 329 -4.27 17.42 -23.92
CA SER A 329 -4.41 16.24 -24.78
C SER A 329 -3.58 16.33 -26.07
N VAL A 330 -3.35 17.55 -26.56
CA VAL A 330 -2.57 17.87 -27.76
C VAL A 330 -1.84 19.19 -27.54
N CYS A 331 -0.63 19.31 -28.05
CA CYS A 331 0.13 20.55 -28.08
C CYS A 331 -0.39 21.49 -29.15
N SER A 332 -1.27 22.39 -28.76
CA SER A 332 -1.64 23.56 -29.54
C SER A 332 -1.62 24.76 -28.62
N PHE A 333 -0.62 25.61 -28.80
CA PHE A 333 -0.58 26.90 -28.14
C PHE A 333 -0.71 28.00 -29.18
N ASP A 334 -1.67 28.88 -28.98
CA ASP A 334 -2.12 29.90 -29.92
C ASP A 334 -2.66 31.11 -29.14
N HIS A 335 -3.05 32.17 -29.83
CA HIS A 335 -3.59 33.40 -29.22
C HIS A 335 -2.70 34.00 -28.11
N ILE A 336 -1.40 34.16 -28.41
CA ILE A 336 -0.40 34.61 -27.43
C ILE A 336 -0.62 36.05 -26.94
N VAL A 337 -1.31 36.88 -27.73
CA VAL A 337 -1.70 38.24 -27.32
C VAL A 337 -2.85 38.12 -26.31
N ASP A 338 -3.98 37.54 -26.73
CA ASP A 338 -5.23 37.54 -25.96
C ASP A 338 -5.15 36.68 -24.69
N LYS A 339 -4.58 35.47 -24.78
CA LYS A 339 -4.58 34.50 -23.68
C LYS A 339 -3.45 34.74 -22.70
N TRP A 340 -2.32 35.28 -23.15
CA TRP A 340 -1.09 35.35 -22.35
C TRP A 340 -0.52 36.77 -22.16
N GLY A 341 -1.09 37.78 -22.81
CA GLY A 341 -0.65 39.17 -22.67
C GLY A 341 0.74 39.44 -23.24
N VAL A 342 1.15 38.73 -24.30
CA VAL A 342 2.34 39.11 -25.07
C VAL A 342 2.00 40.41 -25.81
N PRO A 343 2.72 41.53 -25.56
CA PRO A 343 2.38 42.82 -26.15
C PRO A 343 2.61 42.80 -27.66
N LEU A 344 1.80 43.57 -28.37
CA LEU A 344 1.75 43.58 -29.82
C LEU A 344 2.66 44.66 -30.39
N PRO A 345 3.65 44.35 -31.27
CA PRO A 345 4.47 45.37 -31.89
C PRO A 345 3.65 46.23 -32.84
N LEU A 346 3.87 47.54 -32.76
CA LEU A 346 3.16 48.54 -33.53
C LEU A 346 4.13 49.18 -34.53
N PRO A 347 4.28 48.60 -35.74
CA PRO A 347 5.05 49.23 -36.79
C PRO A 347 4.37 50.51 -37.26
N THR A 348 5.17 51.53 -37.54
CA THR A 348 4.77 52.84 -38.02
C THR A 348 5.54 53.15 -39.29
N SER A 349 4.81 53.63 -40.30
CA SER A 349 5.29 53.97 -41.64
C SER A 349 4.59 55.26 -42.08
N GLY A 350 5.26 56.07 -42.91
CA GLY A 350 4.66 57.24 -43.56
C GLY A 350 3.79 56.92 -44.77
N TYR A 351 3.61 55.64 -45.13
CA TYR A 351 2.97 55.20 -46.36
C TYR A 351 2.01 54.00 -46.15
N GLY A 352 0.84 54.02 -46.79
CA GLY A 352 -0.13 52.91 -46.81
C GLY A 352 -0.70 52.62 -48.20
N SER A 353 -0.27 51.52 -48.83
CA SER A 353 -0.77 51.01 -50.13
C SER A 353 -1.80 49.87 -49.95
N ASN A 354 -2.63 49.64 -50.97
CA ASN A 354 -3.70 48.64 -51.01
C ASN A 354 -3.49 47.48 -52.01
N LYS A 355 -2.31 47.33 -52.64
CA LYS A 355 -2.05 46.23 -53.61
C LYS A 355 -0.72 45.50 -53.33
N LEU A 356 -0.77 44.18 -53.50
CA LEU A 356 0.37 43.28 -53.65
C LEU A 356 0.52 42.96 -55.15
N LEU A 357 1.67 43.26 -55.76
CA LEU A 357 1.98 42.85 -57.13
C LEU A 357 3.47 42.51 -57.28
N LEU A 358 3.78 41.22 -57.21
CA LEU A 358 5.10 40.70 -57.52
C LEU A 358 5.33 40.60 -59.03
N ALA A 359 6.39 41.23 -59.51
CA ALA A 359 7.30 40.65 -60.50
C ALA A 359 8.69 41.28 -60.33
N ASP A 360 9.68 40.45 -59.95
CA ASP A 360 11.12 40.73 -60.00
C ASP A 360 11.67 41.94 -59.23
N GLY A 361 11.56 41.87 -57.89
CA GLY A 361 12.83 41.77 -57.14
C GLY A 361 13.38 42.96 -56.35
N SER A 362 12.57 43.81 -55.70
CA SER A 362 12.96 44.39 -54.39
C SER A 362 11.80 45.00 -53.58
N LEU A 363 11.13 44.17 -52.78
CA LEU A 363 10.47 44.52 -51.51
C LEU A 363 9.27 45.51 -51.55
N ASP A 364 8.07 44.99 -51.84
CA ASP A 364 6.80 45.70 -51.60
C ASP A 364 6.56 46.04 -50.10
N PRO A 365 5.81 47.12 -49.79
CA PRO A 365 5.43 47.46 -48.42
C PRO A 365 4.53 46.39 -47.78
N ARG A 366 4.98 45.83 -46.66
CA ARG A 366 4.27 44.75 -45.96
C ARG A 366 4.72 44.63 -44.50
N VAL A 367 3.87 44.00 -43.68
CA VAL A 367 4.24 43.53 -42.34
C VAL A 367 4.33 42.01 -42.37
N ARG A 368 5.48 41.47 -42.00
CA ARG A 368 5.76 40.04 -41.92
C ARG A 368 5.93 39.63 -40.47
N VAL A 369 5.25 38.56 -40.07
CA VAL A 369 5.37 37.93 -38.77
C VAL A 369 6.03 36.57 -38.94
N LEU A 370 7.09 36.34 -38.17
CA LEU A 370 7.94 35.15 -38.21
C LEU A 370 8.08 34.59 -36.79
N ALA A 371 7.95 33.27 -36.65
CA ALA A 371 8.30 32.57 -35.41
C ALA A 371 9.21 31.38 -35.71
N VAL A 372 10.29 31.28 -34.95
CA VAL A 372 11.37 30.30 -35.16
C VAL A 372 11.66 29.58 -33.84
N LYS A 373 11.59 28.25 -33.84
CA LYS A 373 12.01 27.41 -32.71
C LYS A 373 13.53 27.37 -32.66
N ILE A 374 14.12 27.88 -31.58
CA ILE A 374 15.57 27.84 -31.34
C ILE A 374 15.92 26.45 -30.80
N GLN A 375 16.78 25.72 -31.52
CA GLN A 375 17.16 24.33 -31.18
C GLN A 375 18.55 24.26 -30.54
N ASN A 376 18.70 24.89 -29.37
CA ASN A 376 19.95 24.86 -28.62
C ASN A 376 20.20 23.49 -27.95
N PRO A 377 21.48 23.12 -27.67
CA PRO A 377 21.80 21.90 -26.94
C PRO A 377 21.23 21.92 -25.51
N GLU A 378 20.61 20.80 -25.12
CA GLU A 378 20.05 20.60 -23.78
C GLU A 378 20.96 19.70 -22.94
N TYR A 379 21.43 20.19 -21.79
CA TYR A 379 22.34 19.46 -20.91
C TYR A 379 21.65 19.00 -19.63
N TYR A 380 22.06 17.84 -19.10
CA TYR A 380 21.53 17.35 -17.82
C TYR A 380 21.85 18.33 -16.67
N ALA A 381 20.81 18.81 -16.01
CA ALA A 381 20.92 19.83 -14.98
C ALA A 381 21.78 19.39 -13.78
N GLY A 382 21.90 18.09 -13.51
CA GLY A 382 22.77 17.56 -12.46
C GLY A 382 24.26 17.83 -12.68
N TYR A 383 24.71 17.97 -13.93
CA TYR A 383 26.09 18.37 -14.25
C TYR A 383 26.30 19.89 -14.13
N LEU A 384 25.25 20.67 -14.38
CA LEU A 384 25.27 22.13 -14.36
C LEU A 384 25.09 22.74 -12.97
N SER A 385 24.23 22.15 -12.13
CA SER A 385 23.84 22.69 -10.82
C SER A 385 25.02 22.95 -9.87
N PRO A 386 26.04 22.07 -9.76
CA PRO A 386 27.23 22.34 -8.94
C PRO A 386 28.06 23.54 -9.42
N ILE A 387 27.99 23.87 -10.71
CA ILE A 387 28.74 24.97 -11.35
C ILE A 387 27.97 26.29 -11.23
N LEU A 388 26.64 26.23 -11.37
CA LEU A 388 25.76 27.40 -11.42
C LEU A 388 25.25 27.86 -10.04
N GLY A 389 25.29 27.00 -9.02
CA GLY A 389 24.68 27.19 -7.69
C GLY A 389 25.20 28.35 -6.81
N SER A 390 25.95 29.30 -7.37
CA SER A 390 26.47 30.49 -6.67
C SER A 390 26.37 31.79 -7.47
N VAL A 391 25.79 31.79 -8.68
CA VAL A 391 25.86 32.94 -9.60
C VAL A 391 24.53 33.70 -9.65
N THR A 392 24.47 34.86 -8.98
CA THR A 392 23.23 35.67 -8.84
C THR A 392 23.15 36.91 -9.74
N SER A 393 24.19 37.26 -10.51
CA SER A 393 24.31 38.61 -11.10
C SER A 393 24.51 38.71 -12.62
N SER A 394 24.49 37.61 -13.38
CA SER A 394 24.71 37.64 -14.84
C SER A 394 24.01 36.51 -15.60
N TRP A 395 22.72 36.29 -15.31
CA TRP A 395 21.89 35.38 -16.09
C TRP A 395 21.25 36.12 -17.28
N PRO A 396 21.24 35.54 -18.50
CA PRO A 396 21.77 34.23 -18.89
C PRO A 396 23.27 34.28 -19.25
N MET A 397 24.03 33.27 -18.81
CA MET A 397 25.42 33.07 -19.25
C MET A 397 25.46 32.25 -20.56
N LYS A 398 26.48 32.44 -21.40
CA LYS A 398 26.74 31.54 -22.53
C LYS A 398 27.48 30.29 -22.08
N PHE A 399 27.33 29.17 -22.78
CA PHE A 399 27.96 27.89 -22.42
C PHE A 399 29.49 28.00 -22.39
N LYS A 400 30.09 28.79 -23.29
CA LYS A 400 31.52 29.14 -23.24
C LYS A 400 31.96 29.77 -21.90
N ASP A 401 31.07 30.53 -21.25
CA ASP A 401 31.35 31.21 -19.98
C ASP A 401 31.16 30.25 -18.80
N VAL A 402 30.34 29.20 -18.97
CA VAL A 402 30.25 28.04 -18.05
C VAL A 402 31.55 27.23 -18.11
N VAL A 403 32.03 26.90 -19.33
CA VAL A 403 33.32 26.22 -19.55
C VAL A 403 34.50 27.03 -19.00
N ALA A 404 34.49 28.35 -19.17
CA ALA A 404 35.53 29.23 -18.61
C ALA A 404 35.59 29.21 -17.07
N ARG A 405 34.47 28.95 -16.38
CA ARG A 405 34.42 28.80 -14.92
C ARG A 405 34.70 27.38 -14.45
N ALA A 406 34.28 26.38 -15.22
CA ALA A 406 34.43 24.97 -14.93
C ALA A 406 34.91 24.24 -16.20
N PRO A 407 36.24 24.11 -16.42
CA PRO A 407 36.79 23.54 -17.65
C PRO A 407 36.32 22.11 -17.96
N ASN A 408 35.92 21.34 -16.94
CA ASN A 408 35.32 20.01 -17.09
C ASN A 408 33.93 20.04 -17.75
N ALA A 409 33.26 21.19 -17.83
CA ALA A 409 32.01 21.32 -18.59
C ALA A 409 32.21 21.18 -20.10
N ALA A 410 33.45 21.33 -20.61
CA ALA A 410 33.79 21.09 -22.01
C ALA A 410 33.65 19.61 -22.43
N SER A 411 33.63 18.68 -21.48
CA SER A 411 33.40 17.25 -21.72
C SER A 411 31.99 16.80 -21.32
N PHE A 412 31.03 17.71 -21.21
CA PHE A 412 29.63 17.34 -21.04
C PHE A 412 29.02 17.10 -22.42
N ASP A 413 28.52 15.89 -22.65
CA ASP A 413 27.67 15.62 -23.81
C ASP A 413 26.24 16.15 -23.53
N PRO A 414 25.60 16.84 -24.48
CA PRO A 414 24.21 17.24 -24.33
C PRO A 414 23.28 16.02 -24.43
N MET A 415 22.22 16.01 -23.63
CA MET A 415 21.15 15.00 -23.71
C MET A 415 20.37 15.10 -25.02
N ILE A 416 20.20 16.32 -25.53
CA ILE A 416 19.64 16.60 -26.85
C ILE A 416 20.62 17.50 -27.59
N PRO A 417 21.22 17.05 -28.71
CA PRO A 417 22.10 17.87 -29.53
C PRO A 417 21.41 19.15 -30.04
N GLY A 418 22.20 20.21 -30.22
CA GLY A 418 21.73 21.40 -30.91
C GLY A 418 21.50 21.13 -32.40
N HIS A 419 20.48 21.75 -32.97
CA HIS A 419 20.13 21.68 -34.39
C HIS A 419 19.97 23.10 -34.98
N GLY A 420 19.70 23.20 -36.28
CA GLY A 420 19.41 24.49 -36.91
C GLY A 420 18.08 25.05 -36.42
N ASP A 421 18.00 26.37 -36.28
CA ASP A 421 16.76 27.11 -36.02
C ASP A 421 15.65 26.68 -37.00
N LEU A 422 14.47 26.30 -36.48
CA LEU A 422 13.35 25.76 -37.25
C LEU A 422 12.22 26.80 -37.37
N PRO A 423 11.95 27.37 -38.56
CA PRO A 423 10.78 28.22 -38.77
C PRO A 423 9.48 27.43 -38.54
N ILE A 424 8.58 27.95 -37.73
CA ILE A 424 7.27 27.35 -37.43
C ILE A 424 6.09 28.18 -37.94
N HIS A 425 6.30 29.46 -38.21
CA HIS A 425 5.32 30.38 -38.78
C HIS A 425 6.04 31.45 -39.58
N ASP A 426 5.56 31.76 -40.79
CA ASP A 426 6.05 32.81 -41.66
C ASP A 426 4.85 33.32 -42.49
N ALA A 427 4.35 34.50 -42.16
CA ALA A 427 3.22 35.12 -42.84
C ALA A 427 3.49 36.59 -43.15
N ALA A 428 3.15 37.03 -44.35
CA ALA A 428 3.18 38.44 -44.76
C ALA A 428 1.76 38.95 -45.01
N THR A 429 1.52 40.19 -44.58
CA THR A 429 0.22 40.88 -44.68
C THR A 429 0.42 42.29 -45.23
N THR A 430 -0.61 42.86 -45.85
CA THR A 430 -0.55 44.28 -46.24
C THR A 430 -0.58 45.15 -44.98
N TRP A 431 -0.09 46.39 -45.09
CA TRP A 431 -0.16 47.35 -44.00
C TRP A 431 -1.61 47.62 -43.53
N ARG A 432 -2.58 47.63 -44.46
CA ARG A 432 -4.01 47.74 -44.14
C ARG A 432 -4.49 46.54 -43.34
N ASP A 433 -4.27 45.33 -43.83
CA ASP A 433 -4.80 44.11 -43.22
C ASP A 433 -4.20 43.89 -41.82
N TYR A 434 -2.89 44.15 -41.67
CA TYR A 434 -2.24 44.17 -40.38
C TYR A 434 -2.85 45.23 -39.47
N GLN A 435 -2.97 46.50 -39.91
CA GLN A 435 -3.53 47.56 -39.08
C GLN A 435 -4.99 47.32 -38.65
N SER A 436 -5.78 46.59 -39.44
CA SER A 436 -7.17 46.23 -39.12
C SER A 436 -7.29 45.00 -38.22
N ASN A 437 -6.37 44.03 -38.30
CA ASN A 437 -6.44 42.73 -37.63
C ASN A 437 -5.12 42.38 -36.91
N ARG A 438 -4.56 43.34 -36.16
CA ARG A 438 -3.19 43.27 -35.59
C ARG A 438 -3.01 42.06 -34.67
N ALA A 439 -3.95 41.85 -33.75
CA ALA A 439 -3.93 40.73 -32.82
C ALA A 439 -3.98 39.40 -33.56
N ASP A 440 -4.94 39.22 -34.47
CA ASP A 440 -5.11 38.00 -35.28
C ASP A 440 -3.84 37.63 -36.06
N ALA A 441 -3.13 38.62 -36.62
CA ALA A 441 -1.88 38.39 -37.34
C ALA A 441 -0.83 37.68 -36.45
N VAL A 442 -0.68 38.09 -35.18
CA VAL A 442 0.26 37.46 -34.23
C VAL A 442 -0.34 36.22 -33.54
N ASN A 443 -1.65 36.20 -33.29
CA ASN A 443 -2.37 35.07 -32.70
C ASN A 443 -2.45 33.86 -33.64
N SER A 444 -2.27 34.06 -34.95
CA SER A 444 -2.18 33.00 -35.96
C SER A 444 -0.94 32.09 -35.83
N ILE A 445 0.03 32.44 -34.96
CA ILE A 445 1.18 31.59 -34.65
C ILE A 445 0.72 30.42 -33.75
N VAL A 446 0.83 29.20 -34.26
CA VAL A 446 0.53 27.97 -33.51
C VAL A 446 1.82 27.24 -33.13
N PHE A 447 2.14 27.21 -31.84
CA PHE A 447 3.27 26.46 -31.29
C PHE A 447 2.81 25.03 -30.96
N LYS A 448 3.58 24.04 -31.40
CA LYS A 448 3.22 22.60 -31.33
C LYS A 448 4.04 21.79 -30.33
N ASP A 449 4.94 22.42 -29.58
CA ASP A 449 5.72 21.76 -28.54
C ASP A 449 6.05 22.76 -27.41
N TYR A 450 6.63 22.26 -26.33
CA TYR A 450 7.45 23.07 -25.43
C TYR A 450 8.75 23.50 -26.12
N GLY A 451 9.29 24.66 -25.74
CA GLY A 451 10.48 25.18 -26.40
C GLY A 451 10.79 26.66 -26.16
N LYS A 452 11.89 27.09 -26.76
CA LYS A 452 12.31 28.48 -26.89
C LYS A 452 12.06 28.95 -28.31
N TYR A 453 11.39 30.08 -28.46
CA TYR A 453 10.97 30.63 -29.74
C TYR A 453 11.45 32.06 -29.88
N ARG A 454 12.07 32.37 -31.02
CA ARG A 454 12.34 33.73 -31.49
C ARG A 454 11.12 34.22 -32.25
N LEU A 455 10.58 35.35 -31.83
CA LEU A 455 9.51 36.06 -32.52
C LEU A 455 10.15 37.21 -33.29
N GLU A 456 9.82 37.39 -34.56
CA GLU A 456 10.33 38.48 -35.38
C GLU A 456 9.18 39.10 -36.15
N MET A 457 9.09 40.43 -36.11
CA MET A 457 8.20 41.20 -36.95
C MET A 457 9.03 42.12 -37.81
N ASP A 458 9.01 41.88 -39.12
CA ASP A 458 9.67 42.74 -40.11
C ASP A 458 8.61 43.64 -40.75
N ALA A 459 8.80 44.95 -40.66
CA ALA A 459 8.00 45.94 -41.36
C ALA A 459 8.82 46.57 -42.48
N TYR A 460 8.27 46.59 -43.70
CA TYR A 460 8.91 47.13 -44.90
C TYR A 460 8.04 48.26 -45.48
N ASP A 461 8.68 49.36 -45.89
CA ASP A 461 8.11 50.38 -46.78
C ASP A 461 8.94 50.44 -48.10
N TYR A 462 8.63 51.38 -48.99
CA TYR A 462 9.31 51.52 -50.29
C TYR A 462 10.79 51.96 -50.21
N TYR A 463 11.25 52.46 -49.06
CA TYR A 463 12.55 53.11 -48.91
C TYR A 463 13.37 52.57 -47.72
N SER A 464 12.76 51.79 -46.82
CA SER A 464 13.36 51.34 -45.58
C SER A 464 12.66 50.10 -44.99
N SER A 465 13.26 49.54 -43.93
CA SER A 465 12.64 48.48 -43.14
C SER A 465 13.09 48.53 -41.68
N ALA A 466 12.30 47.94 -40.79
CA ALA A 466 12.64 47.74 -39.40
C ALA A 466 12.23 46.33 -38.93
N THR A 467 12.98 45.78 -37.97
CA THR A 467 12.69 44.49 -37.34
C THR A 467 12.48 44.66 -35.84
N CYS A 468 11.42 44.05 -35.30
CA CYS A 468 11.20 43.90 -33.86
C CYS A 468 11.36 42.42 -33.47
N THR A 469 12.45 42.11 -32.76
CA THR A 469 12.78 40.75 -32.30
C THR A 469 12.40 40.52 -30.84
N GLY A 470 11.89 39.32 -30.57
CA GLY A 470 11.43 38.85 -29.27
C GLY A 470 11.88 37.44 -28.95
N CYS A 471 11.70 37.06 -27.68
CA CYS A 471 11.83 35.67 -27.25
C CYS A 471 10.65 35.26 -26.36
N LEU A 472 10.09 34.09 -26.65
CA LEU A 472 9.00 33.43 -25.95
C LEU A 472 9.46 32.03 -25.53
N VAL A 473 9.29 31.66 -24.27
CA VAL A 473 9.53 30.30 -23.77
C VAL A 473 8.24 29.66 -23.29
N LEU A 474 7.97 28.45 -23.78
CA LEU A 474 6.86 27.60 -23.36
C LEU A 474 7.44 26.49 -22.48
N LEU A 475 7.11 26.52 -21.19
CA LEU A 475 7.62 25.56 -20.21
C LEU A 475 6.56 24.58 -19.77
N ASP A 476 6.96 23.31 -19.81
CA ASP A 476 6.33 22.21 -19.10
C ASP A 476 6.47 22.39 -17.57
N LYS A 477 5.34 22.38 -16.88
CA LYS A 477 5.21 22.25 -15.41
C LYS A 477 4.15 21.23 -14.98
N TYR A 478 3.65 20.38 -15.87
CA TYR A 478 2.70 19.33 -15.52
C TYR A 478 3.41 17.98 -15.46
N ARG A 479 3.58 17.42 -14.25
CA ARG A 479 4.32 16.17 -14.02
C ARG A 479 3.43 14.93 -14.17
N PRO A 480 3.98 13.74 -14.50
CA PRO A 480 3.21 12.51 -14.61
C PRO A 480 2.43 12.19 -13.32
N ARG A 481 1.19 11.73 -13.47
CA ARG A 481 0.32 11.37 -12.35
C ARG A 481 -0.15 9.93 -12.43
N ALA A 482 -0.19 9.27 -11.29
CA ALA A 482 -0.73 7.92 -11.17
C ALA A 482 -2.25 7.93 -11.41
N THR A 483 -2.72 7.08 -12.32
CA THR A 483 -4.16 6.80 -12.53
C THR A 483 -4.67 5.68 -11.62
N THR A 484 -3.75 4.86 -11.10
CA THR A 484 -4.02 3.72 -10.20
C THR A 484 -3.47 3.99 -8.80
N GLN A 485 -3.99 3.26 -7.80
CA GLN A 485 -3.55 3.41 -6.42
C GLN A 485 -2.32 2.55 -6.14
N CYS A 486 -1.38 3.08 -5.36
CA CYS A 486 -0.27 2.29 -4.83
C CYS A 486 -0.81 1.16 -3.93
N PRO A 487 -0.45 -0.12 -4.17
CA PRO A 487 -1.00 -1.25 -3.43
C PRO A 487 -0.55 -1.26 -1.97
N ALA A 488 -1.48 -1.60 -1.07
CA ALA A 488 -1.20 -1.81 0.34
C ALA A 488 -0.73 -3.25 0.59
N SER A 489 0.28 -3.39 1.45
CA SER A 489 0.72 -4.68 2.01
C SER A 489 -0.40 -5.38 2.78
N PHE A 490 -0.30 -6.70 2.92
CA PHE A 490 -1.20 -7.48 3.77
C PHE A 490 -0.45 -8.50 4.62
N CYS A 491 -1.17 -9.08 5.58
CA CYS A 491 -0.64 -10.01 6.56
C CYS A 491 -1.76 -10.86 7.16
N ASN A 492 -1.39 -11.95 7.83
CA ASN A 492 -2.36 -12.84 8.48
C ASN A 492 -2.66 -12.33 9.91
N SER A 493 -3.82 -11.69 10.10
CA SER A 493 -4.24 -11.18 11.40
C SER A 493 -4.75 -12.29 12.33
N THR A 494 -3.83 -12.96 13.03
CA THR A 494 -4.14 -13.99 14.06
C THR A 494 -3.94 -13.53 15.50
N SER A 495 -3.67 -12.24 15.75
CA SER A 495 -3.75 -11.65 17.09
C SER A 495 -4.46 -10.29 17.06
N SER A 496 -5.30 -10.04 18.07
CA SER A 496 -6.19 -8.87 18.17
C SER A 496 -5.51 -7.61 18.71
N THR A 497 -4.19 -7.46 18.51
CA THR A 497 -3.40 -6.33 19.04
C THR A 497 -2.34 -5.83 18.06
N THR A 498 -2.47 -4.55 17.70
CA THR A 498 -1.51 -3.75 16.90
C THR A 498 -1.54 -4.05 15.39
N THR A 499 -1.28 -3.01 14.59
CA THR A 499 -1.17 -3.05 13.12
C THR A 499 -0.22 -4.17 12.67
N CYS A 500 -0.84 -5.23 12.20
CA CYS A 500 -0.23 -6.33 11.48
C CYS A 500 0.53 -5.76 10.27
N GLY A 501 1.83 -6.09 10.16
CA GLY A 501 2.77 -5.44 9.23
C GLY A 501 2.68 -5.95 7.79
N CYS A 502 3.82 -6.02 7.10
CA CYS A 502 3.90 -6.49 5.72
C CYS A 502 4.08 -8.01 5.55
N THR A 503 3.88 -8.82 6.59
CA THR A 503 4.22 -10.26 6.58
C THR A 503 2.98 -11.16 6.65
N ALA A 504 2.75 -11.93 5.59
CA ALA A 504 1.75 -12.99 5.55
C ALA A 504 2.42 -14.38 5.57
N GLU A 505 1.68 -15.41 5.96
CA GLU A 505 2.13 -16.80 5.84
C GLU A 505 2.07 -17.26 4.37
N LEU A 506 3.02 -18.10 3.94
CA LEU A 506 3.06 -18.66 2.59
C LEU A 506 1.99 -19.76 2.40
N THR A 507 0.76 -19.34 2.13
CA THR A 507 -0.26 -20.19 1.49
C THR A 507 -0.30 -19.92 -0.02
N LEU A 508 -0.86 -20.82 -0.81
CA LEU A 508 -1.03 -20.58 -2.27
C LEU A 508 -1.91 -19.34 -2.54
N ASP A 509 -2.94 -19.10 -1.73
CA ASP A 509 -3.82 -17.93 -1.84
C ASP A 509 -3.07 -16.62 -1.49
N ASN A 510 -2.26 -16.63 -0.43
CA ASN A 510 -1.45 -15.48 -0.06
C ASN A 510 -0.34 -15.20 -1.07
N LEU A 511 0.24 -16.25 -1.67
CA LEU A 511 1.23 -16.12 -2.73
C LEU A 511 0.63 -15.47 -3.98
N ALA A 512 -0.54 -15.95 -4.44
CA ALA A 512 -1.29 -15.34 -5.54
C ALA A 512 -1.63 -13.87 -5.23
N LYS A 513 -2.16 -13.58 -4.04
CA LYS A 513 -2.47 -12.21 -3.61
C LYS A 513 -1.25 -11.29 -3.58
N ALA A 514 -0.09 -11.77 -3.13
CA ALA A 514 1.16 -11.00 -3.14
C ALA A 514 1.64 -10.71 -4.58
N ASN A 515 1.46 -11.67 -5.48
CA ASN A 515 1.75 -11.51 -6.91
C ASN A 515 0.81 -10.48 -7.57
N ASP A 516 -0.49 -10.54 -7.30
CA ASP A 516 -1.47 -9.57 -7.82
C ASP A 516 -1.19 -8.14 -7.32
N LEU A 517 -0.72 -7.99 -6.07
CA LEU A 517 -0.30 -6.68 -5.54
C LEU A 517 1.00 -6.19 -6.19
N ALA A 518 1.95 -7.08 -6.52
CA ALA A 518 3.12 -6.70 -7.31
C ALA A 518 2.72 -6.21 -8.72
N GLN A 519 1.76 -6.86 -9.37
CA GLN A 519 1.20 -6.40 -10.66
C GLN A 519 0.48 -5.04 -10.53
N GLN A 520 -0.28 -4.82 -9.45
CA GLN A 520 -0.87 -3.49 -9.16
C GLN A 520 0.18 -2.40 -8.96
N TYR A 521 1.33 -2.74 -8.37
CA TYR A 521 2.46 -1.83 -8.23
C TYR A 521 3.08 -1.46 -9.60
N PHE A 522 3.18 -2.39 -10.55
CA PHE A 522 3.62 -2.07 -11.91
C PHE A 522 2.61 -1.15 -12.62
N ASN A 523 1.31 -1.41 -12.48
CA ASN A 523 0.27 -0.53 -13.03
C ASN A 523 0.33 0.93 -12.50
N PHE A 524 0.93 1.18 -11.32
CA PHE A 524 1.17 2.55 -10.83
C PHE A 524 2.17 3.32 -11.71
N GLY A 525 3.18 2.65 -12.25
CA GLY A 525 4.14 3.22 -13.20
C GLY A 525 3.59 3.21 -14.63
N ASP A 526 3.18 2.03 -15.10
CA ASP A 526 2.89 1.78 -16.51
C ASP A 526 1.62 2.49 -17.01
N GLN A 527 0.64 2.70 -16.12
CA GLN A 527 -0.62 3.39 -16.44
C GLN A 527 -0.63 4.87 -16.03
N ALA A 528 0.48 5.39 -15.48
CA ALA A 528 0.57 6.80 -15.11
C ALA A 528 0.47 7.69 -16.36
N GLU A 529 -0.50 8.60 -16.33
CA GLU A 529 -0.74 9.56 -17.41
C GLU A 529 0.15 10.78 -17.27
N ASN A 530 0.35 11.46 -18.38
CA ASN A 530 1.02 12.76 -18.45
C ASN A 530 0.24 13.69 -19.39
N ASP A 531 0.75 14.89 -19.64
CA ASP A 531 0.27 15.66 -20.79
C ASP A 531 0.73 15.04 -22.13
N GLY A 532 -0.02 15.36 -23.20
CA GLY A 532 0.25 14.89 -24.56
C GLY A 532 1.46 15.55 -25.23
N CYS A 533 2.18 16.44 -24.55
CA CYS A 533 3.36 17.16 -25.03
C CYS A 533 4.67 16.59 -24.51
N SER A 534 4.64 15.89 -23.38
CA SER A 534 5.83 15.25 -22.83
C SER A 534 6.28 13.99 -23.60
N GLY A 535 5.48 13.46 -24.53
CA GLY A 535 5.86 12.30 -25.36
C GLY A 535 6.38 11.12 -24.52
N ASN A 536 7.52 10.52 -24.91
CA ASN A 536 8.20 9.49 -24.13
C ASN A 536 9.38 10.05 -23.32
N ASN A 537 9.17 11.14 -22.56
CA ASN A 537 10.19 11.75 -21.70
C ASN A 537 10.26 11.15 -20.28
N ARG A 538 9.58 10.03 -19.99
CA ARG A 538 9.57 9.41 -18.66
C ARG A 538 10.99 9.02 -18.21
N CYS A 539 11.29 9.27 -16.94
CA CYS A 539 12.59 9.03 -16.32
C CYS A 539 12.45 8.54 -14.86
N ASP A 540 11.36 7.81 -14.61
CA ASP A 540 10.94 7.31 -13.30
C ASP A 540 12.09 6.72 -12.47
N LEU A 541 12.12 7.04 -11.18
CA LEU A 541 13.12 6.46 -10.27
C LEU A 541 12.60 5.16 -9.70
N HIS A 542 13.05 4.05 -10.28
CA HIS A 542 12.76 2.71 -9.80
C HIS A 542 13.82 2.16 -8.84
N GLN A 543 13.38 1.46 -7.79
CA GLN A 543 14.22 0.71 -6.87
C GLN A 543 13.55 -0.62 -6.53
N PHE A 544 14.32 -1.70 -6.60
CA PHE A 544 13.91 -3.01 -6.10
C PHE A 544 14.98 -3.59 -5.17
N SER A 545 14.54 -4.13 -4.06
CA SER A 545 15.36 -4.94 -3.17
C SER A 545 14.59 -6.15 -2.65
N LYS A 546 15.28 -7.28 -2.58
CA LYS A 546 14.75 -8.57 -2.14
C LYS A 546 15.63 -9.10 -1.01
N LYS A 547 15.00 -9.68 0.01
CA LYS A 547 15.62 -10.53 1.02
C LYS A 547 14.99 -11.91 0.83
N ASN A 548 15.75 -12.87 0.33
CA ASN A 548 15.23 -14.20 0.05
C ASN A 548 15.18 -15.09 1.32
N PHE A 549 14.64 -16.29 1.18
CA PHE A 549 14.68 -17.31 2.24
C PHE A 549 16.13 -17.53 2.73
N PHE A 550 16.31 -17.66 4.05
CA PHE A 550 17.61 -17.77 4.73
C PHE A 550 18.58 -16.58 4.60
N GLU A 551 18.19 -15.48 3.95
CA GLU A 551 18.96 -14.25 3.88
C GLU A 551 18.62 -13.30 5.06
N THR A 552 19.63 -12.67 5.64
CA THR A 552 19.46 -11.76 6.79
C THR A 552 19.40 -10.28 6.41
N LYS A 553 19.59 -9.95 5.13
CA LYS A 553 19.67 -8.58 4.61
C LYS A 553 19.00 -8.47 3.24
N TYR A 554 18.51 -7.28 2.92
CA TYR A 554 18.05 -6.93 1.57
C TYR A 554 19.23 -6.77 0.61
N THR A 555 19.14 -7.38 -0.56
CA THR A 555 20.03 -7.19 -1.71
C THR A 555 19.28 -6.41 -2.80
N ARG A 556 19.99 -5.54 -3.55
CA ARG A 556 19.41 -4.74 -4.65
C ARG A 556 19.48 -5.52 -5.97
N TYR A 557 18.40 -5.47 -6.74
CA TYR A 557 18.25 -6.18 -8.02
C TYR A 557 17.72 -5.24 -9.13
N SER A 558 17.60 -5.70 -10.37
CA SER A 558 16.95 -4.93 -11.44
C SER A 558 15.47 -4.71 -11.12
N HIS A 559 14.89 -3.58 -11.55
CA HIS A 559 13.47 -3.31 -11.34
C HIS A 559 12.58 -4.38 -12.00
N ASP A 560 12.94 -4.81 -13.21
CA ASP A 560 12.16 -5.77 -14.01
C ASP A 560 12.07 -7.15 -13.34
N GLU A 561 13.06 -7.53 -12.52
CA GLU A 561 13.02 -8.78 -11.73
C GLU A 561 11.98 -8.75 -10.61
N SER A 562 11.43 -7.57 -10.28
CA SER A 562 10.48 -7.43 -9.17
C SER A 562 9.08 -7.96 -9.51
N ILE A 563 8.71 -8.00 -10.80
CA ILE A 563 7.40 -8.50 -11.26
C ILE A 563 7.21 -9.98 -10.93
N SER A 564 8.30 -10.76 -10.96
CA SER A 564 8.31 -12.19 -10.66
C SER A 564 8.74 -12.47 -9.21
N CYS A 565 8.80 -11.46 -8.34
CA CYS A 565 9.16 -11.69 -6.94
C CYS A 565 8.25 -12.74 -6.27
N PHE A 566 6.94 -12.67 -6.52
CA PHE A 566 5.94 -13.57 -5.95
C PHE A 566 5.41 -14.58 -6.96
N ASP A 567 6.14 -14.80 -8.07
CA ASP A 567 5.84 -15.90 -8.98
C ASP A 567 5.84 -17.23 -8.23
N LYS A 568 4.82 -18.07 -8.50
CA LYS A 568 4.59 -19.30 -7.74
C LYS A 568 5.77 -20.26 -7.84
N ASP A 569 6.26 -20.50 -9.05
CA ASP A 569 7.24 -21.55 -9.32
C ASP A 569 8.64 -21.09 -8.88
N LEU A 570 8.97 -19.80 -9.03
CA LEU A 570 10.19 -19.22 -8.47
C LEU A 570 10.18 -19.20 -6.94
N VAL A 571 9.07 -18.83 -6.28
CA VAL A 571 9.02 -18.80 -4.80
C VAL A 571 9.13 -20.20 -4.20
N LEU A 572 8.40 -21.18 -4.74
CA LEU A 572 8.48 -22.57 -4.28
C LEU A 572 9.84 -23.20 -4.63
N GLY A 573 10.38 -22.90 -5.81
CA GLY A 573 11.72 -23.31 -6.22
C GLY A 573 12.82 -22.77 -5.31
N ASP A 574 12.78 -21.48 -4.98
CA ASP A 574 13.76 -20.79 -4.14
C ASP A 574 13.79 -21.30 -2.69
N ILE A 575 12.72 -21.91 -2.17
CA ILE A 575 12.72 -22.52 -0.82
C ILE A 575 12.98 -24.04 -0.84
N LEU A 576 12.31 -24.81 -1.72
CA LEU A 576 12.37 -26.27 -1.69
C LEU A 576 13.70 -26.85 -2.24
N ASN A 577 14.41 -26.07 -3.06
CA ASN A 577 15.73 -26.42 -3.60
C ASN A 577 16.90 -25.78 -2.84
N HIS A 578 16.66 -24.93 -1.85
CA HIS A 578 17.73 -24.24 -1.13
C HIS A 578 18.47 -25.19 -0.18
N ASP A 579 19.78 -25.41 -0.35
CA ASP A 579 20.58 -26.40 0.39
C ASP A 579 20.31 -26.46 1.91
N LYS A 580 20.16 -25.30 2.56
CA LYS A 580 19.86 -25.23 4.00
C LYS A 580 18.52 -25.87 4.41
N ILE A 581 17.50 -25.92 3.56
CA ILE A 581 16.15 -26.40 3.94
C ILE A 581 16.16 -27.87 4.40
N ARG A 582 17.14 -28.65 3.93
CA ARG A 582 17.30 -30.09 4.23
C ARG A 582 18.32 -30.40 5.33
N VAL A 583 18.92 -29.37 5.93
CA VAL A 583 19.86 -29.54 7.04
C VAL A 583 19.08 -29.76 8.32
N ASN A 584 19.39 -30.79 9.09
CA ASN A 584 18.72 -31.02 10.37
C ASN A 584 18.99 -29.87 11.38
N PRO A 585 18.01 -29.02 11.72
CA PRO A 585 18.21 -27.87 12.61
C PRO A 585 18.44 -28.29 14.06
N LEU A 586 18.13 -29.54 14.40
CA LEU A 586 18.23 -30.08 15.75
C LEU A 586 19.61 -30.66 16.05
N LYS A 587 20.49 -30.77 15.04
CA LYS A 587 21.77 -31.48 15.15
C LYS A 587 22.95 -30.52 15.27
N GLN A 588 23.71 -30.65 16.37
CA GLN A 588 24.98 -29.98 16.59
C GLN A 588 26.11 -30.56 15.74
N SER A 589 27.22 -29.83 15.59
CA SER A 589 28.42 -30.27 14.86
C SER A 589 29.07 -31.54 15.43
N ASN A 590 28.96 -31.75 16.75
CA ASN A 590 29.41 -32.98 17.43
C ASN A 590 28.43 -34.17 17.27
N GLY A 591 27.32 -34.00 16.56
CA GLY A 591 26.30 -35.01 16.33
C GLY A 591 25.19 -35.10 17.38
N THR A 592 25.26 -34.36 18.49
CA THR A 592 24.23 -34.34 19.55
C THR A 592 23.04 -33.43 19.21
N CYS A 593 21.97 -33.48 20.01
CA CYS A 593 20.82 -32.59 19.82
C CYS A 593 21.08 -31.19 20.40
N TYR A 594 20.53 -30.14 19.79
CA TYR A 594 20.40 -28.84 20.45
C TYR A 594 19.38 -28.92 21.58
N ASP A 595 19.82 -28.55 22.78
CA ASP A 595 19.04 -28.60 24.02
C ASP A 595 18.32 -27.27 24.31
N GLU A 596 17.84 -26.62 23.24
CA GLU A 596 17.25 -25.28 23.28
C GLU A 596 15.74 -25.31 22.99
N ILE A 597 15.00 -24.34 23.53
CA ILE A 597 13.54 -24.24 23.36
C ILE A 597 13.17 -23.96 21.90
N SER A 598 13.96 -23.14 21.19
CA SER A 598 13.76 -22.81 19.77
C SER A 598 15.09 -22.89 19.00
N PRO A 599 15.50 -24.08 18.51
CA PRO A 599 16.73 -24.26 17.74
C PRO A 599 16.71 -23.58 16.36
N VAL A 600 15.55 -23.08 15.92
CA VAL A 600 15.37 -22.33 14.67
C VAL A 600 15.06 -20.86 14.99
N PRO A 601 15.78 -19.89 14.39
CA PRO A 601 15.44 -18.48 14.48
C PRO A 601 14.10 -18.15 13.81
N ASN A 602 13.25 -17.40 14.53
CA ASN A 602 11.95 -16.97 14.01
C ASN A 602 12.09 -16.19 12.70
N GLY A 603 11.31 -16.59 11.69
CA GLY A 603 11.26 -15.89 10.40
C GLY A 603 12.48 -16.08 9.50
N GLN A 604 13.38 -17.05 9.75
CA GLN A 604 14.50 -17.28 8.82
C GLN A 604 14.04 -17.74 7.42
N CYS A 605 12.91 -18.43 7.32
CA CYS A 605 12.23 -18.72 6.06
C CYS A 605 11.25 -17.59 5.66
N THR A 606 11.70 -16.33 5.65
CA THR A 606 10.90 -15.20 5.13
C THR A 606 11.53 -14.62 3.87
N ARG A 607 10.80 -14.69 2.75
CA ARG A 607 11.10 -13.89 1.56
C ARG A 607 10.38 -12.56 1.68
N CYS A 608 11.09 -11.45 1.46
CA CYS A 608 10.51 -10.11 1.39
C CYS A 608 10.96 -9.40 0.12
N CYS A 609 10.05 -8.64 -0.48
CA CYS A 609 10.33 -7.76 -1.61
C CYS A 609 9.85 -6.36 -1.31
N LYS A 610 10.73 -5.41 -1.54
CA LYS A 610 10.52 -3.98 -1.35
C LYS A 610 10.79 -3.26 -2.66
N MET A 611 9.76 -2.61 -3.18
CA MET A 611 9.70 -1.98 -4.48
C MET A 611 9.32 -0.51 -4.28
N SER A 612 9.98 0.40 -5.01
CA SER A 612 9.67 1.84 -4.97
C SER A 612 9.78 2.43 -6.38
N THR A 613 8.74 3.16 -6.78
CA THR A 613 8.71 3.97 -8.01
C THR A 613 8.35 5.40 -7.62
N ALA A 614 9.11 6.39 -8.09
CA ALA A 614 8.68 7.78 -8.13
C ALA A 614 8.51 8.18 -9.60
N LEU A 615 7.31 8.63 -9.96
CA LEU A 615 6.97 9.02 -11.33
C LEU A 615 7.71 10.31 -11.69
N ARG A 616 8.39 10.35 -12.84
CA ARG A 616 9.23 11.48 -13.25
C ARG A 616 9.29 11.62 -14.76
N GLU A 617 9.57 12.82 -15.22
CA GLU A 617 9.91 13.09 -16.61
C GLU A 617 11.12 13.99 -16.76
N PHE A 618 11.70 13.95 -17.95
CA PHE A 618 12.64 14.95 -18.41
C PHE A 618 11.90 16.19 -18.94
N TRP A 619 11.99 17.28 -18.19
CA TRP A 619 11.53 18.61 -18.61
C TRP A 619 12.71 19.57 -18.78
N THR A 620 12.57 20.59 -19.62
CA THR A 620 13.66 21.55 -19.91
C THR A 620 13.31 22.97 -19.47
N ASP A 621 14.21 23.59 -18.71
CA ASP A 621 14.15 25.00 -18.32
C ASP A 621 14.65 25.87 -19.48
N TYR A 622 13.80 26.08 -20.48
CA TYR A 622 14.08 26.95 -21.62
C TYR A 622 14.24 28.41 -21.17
N ARG A 623 15.36 29.03 -21.55
CA ARG A 623 15.71 30.40 -21.14
C ARG A 623 16.11 31.28 -22.32
N CYS A 624 15.41 32.40 -22.47
CA CYS A 624 15.75 33.46 -23.42
C CYS A 624 17.18 33.98 -23.19
N GLY A 625 17.90 34.28 -24.27
CA GLY A 625 19.28 34.79 -24.23
C GLY A 625 20.38 33.75 -23.88
N SER A 626 20.00 32.52 -23.50
CA SER A 626 20.95 31.41 -23.28
C SER A 626 21.19 30.63 -24.58
N ASP A 627 22.45 30.27 -24.88
CA ASP A 627 22.86 29.43 -26.01
C ASP A 627 22.85 27.92 -25.70
N TYR A 628 22.43 27.54 -24.49
CA TYR A 628 22.14 26.18 -24.05
C TYR A 628 20.93 26.18 -23.09
N ASP A 629 20.29 25.04 -22.88
CA ASP A 629 19.20 24.89 -21.91
C ASP A 629 19.45 23.70 -20.96
N ALA A 630 18.76 23.67 -19.81
CA ALA A 630 19.00 22.71 -18.74
C ALA A 630 17.81 21.74 -18.58
N ARG A 631 18.08 20.44 -18.68
CA ARG A 631 17.08 19.36 -18.66
C ARG A 631 17.13 18.62 -17.31
N TYR A 632 15.98 18.53 -16.65
CA TYR A 632 15.82 18.01 -15.29
C TYR A 632 14.97 16.74 -15.33
N CYS A 633 15.36 15.70 -14.57
CA CYS A 633 14.53 14.51 -14.35
C CYS A 633 13.80 14.63 -13.00
N GLU A 634 12.56 15.08 -13.04
CA GLU A 634 11.79 15.47 -11.85
C GLU A 634 10.34 15.02 -11.93
N GLY A 635 9.66 15.02 -10.78
CA GLY A 635 8.26 14.62 -10.61
C GLY A 635 7.72 15.16 -9.29
N ASP A 636 6.41 15.13 -9.13
CA ASP A 636 5.75 15.63 -7.93
C ASP A 636 5.99 14.69 -6.74
N SER A 637 6.12 15.25 -5.53
CA SER A 637 6.54 14.48 -4.34
C SER A 637 5.49 13.49 -3.82
N ASP A 638 4.21 13.72 -4.12
CA ASP A 638 3.09 12.83 -3.83
C ASP A 638 2.92 11.72 -4.88
N GLN A 639 3.56 11.84 -6.05
CA GLN A 639 3.47 10.88 -7.16
C GLN A 639 4.53 9.77 -7.01
N SER A 640 4.52 9.12 -5.85
CA SER A 640 5.40 7.99 -5.54
C SER A 640 4.65 6.83 -4.89
N CYS A 641 5.12 5.62 -5.17
CA CYS A 641 4.61 4.38 -4.60
C CYS A 641 5.75 3.58 -3.99
N THR A 642 5.57 3.14 -2.74
CA THR A 642 6.46 2.19 -2.05
C THR A 642 5.62 1.01 -1.59
N PHE A 643 5.96 -0.18 -2.07
CA PHE A 643 5.31 -1.43 -1.74
C PHE A 643 6.32 -2.38 -1.10
N GLU A 644 5.97 -2.96 0.05
CA GLU A 644 6.78 -3.99 0.71
C GLU A 644 5.87 -5.14 1.13
N GLN A 645 6.17 -6.35 0.70
CA GLN A 645 5.45 -7.56 1.10
C GLN A 645 6.44 -8.65 1.47
N CYS A 646 6.11 -9.41 2.50
CA CYS A 646 6.84 -10.55 2.99
C CYS A 646 5.93 -11.78 3.03
N LEU A 647 6.48 -12.94 2.66
CA LEU A 647 5.87 -14.25 2.83
C LEU A 647 6.79 -15.09 3.72
N VAL A 648 6.26 -15.54 4.86
CA VAL A 648 6.97 -16.41 5.82
C VAL A 648 6.46 -17.83 5.72
N VAL A 649 7.37 -18.79 5.75
CA VAL A 649 7.08 -20.21 5.93
C VAL A 649 7.39 -20.55 7.38
N ASN A 650 6.43 -21.14 8.08
CA ASN A 650 6.62 -21.75 9.40
C ASN A 650 6.77 -23.28 9.25
N GLY A 651 7.04 -24.00 10.34
CA GLY A 651 7.17 -25.45 10.28
C GLY A 651 5.88 -26.16 9.88
N ASP A 652 4.75 -25.72 10.44
CA ASP A 652 3.39 -26.16 10.13
C ASP A 652 2.86 -25.65 8.78
N THR A 653 3.37 -24.53 8.27
CA THR A 653 3.16 -24.12 6.87
C THR A 653 3.81 -25.11 5.90
N LEU A 654 5.04 -25.56 6.18
CA LEU A 654 5.84 -26.38 5.26
C LEU A 654 5.40 -27.85 5.22
N ALA A 655 5.05 -28.42 6.36
CA ALA A 655 4.72 -29.84 6.49
C ALA A 655 3.61 -30.08 7.51
N THR A 656 2.87 -31.18 7.34
CA THR A 656 1.93 -31.71 8.33
C THR A 656 2.50 -33.01 8.90
N VAL A 657 2.42 -33.16 10.23
CA VAL A 657 2.88 -34.37 10.93
C VAL A 657 1.85 -34.91 11.91
N THR A 658 1.90 -36.22 12.14
CA THR A 658 1.21 -36.88 13.25
C THR A 658 2.17 -37.80 14.01
N ALA A 659 1.90 -38.01 15.30
CA ALA A 659 2.49 -39.06 16.10
C ALA A 659 1.36 -39.72 16.92
N ARG A 660 1.38 -41.06 17.03
CA ARG A 660 0.39 -41.82 17.81
C ARG A 660 0.97 -43.12 18.34
N ILE A 661 0.38 -43.65 19.41
CA ILE A 661 0.74 -44.96 19.95
C ILE A 661 0.40 -46.04 18.92
N LYS A 662 1.31 -47.01 18.72
CA LYS A 662 1.12 -48.08 17.74
C LYS A 662 -0.10 -48.97 18.07
N PRO A 663 -0.86 -49.48 17.08
CA PRO A 663 -2.09 -50.25 17.33
C PRO A 663 -1.91 -51.51 18.21
N ASN A 664 -0.78 -52.21 18.10
CA ASN A 664 -0.44 -53.35 18.96
C ASN A 664 -0.20 -52.93 20.42
N VAL A 665 0.50 -51.82 20.64
CA VAL A 665 0.78 -51.23 21.96
C VAL A 665 -0.51 -50.74 22.64
N VAL A 666 -1.44 -50.17 21.85
CA VAL A 666 -2.80 -49.85 22.29
C VAL A 666 -3.57 -51.11 22.72
N ALA A 667 -3.49 -52.20 21.95
CA ALA A 667 -4.19 -53.45 22.28
C ALA A 667 -3.66 -54.08 23.58
N GLU A 668 -2.34 -54.12 23.76
CA GLU A 668 -1.68 -54.59 24.99
C GLU A 668 -2.03 -53.71 26.19
N SER A 669 -2.01 -52.38 26.02
CA SER A 669 -2.40 -51.44 27.08
C SER A 669 -3.83 -51.70 27.57
N LYS A 670 -4.76 -52.01 26.66
CA LYS A 670 -6.15 -52.38 27.01
C LYS A 670 -6.23 -53.69 27.82
N GLN A 671 -5.33 -54.65 27.59
CA GLN A 671 -5.27 -55.90 28.38
C GLN A 671 -4.79 -55.64 29.81
N VAL A 672 -3.79 -54.76 29.98
CA VAL A 672 -3.32 -54.32 31.31
C VAL A 672 -4.45 -53.59 32.05
N LEU A 673 -5.11 -52.62 31.40
CA LEU A 673 -6.19 -51.84 32.01
C LEU A 673 -7.40 -52.68 32.45
N GLN A 674 -7.70 -53.80 31.79
CA GLN A 674 -8.75 -54.73 32.22
C GLN A 674 -8.52 -55.37 33.61
N HIS A 675 -7.29 -55.33 34.12
CA HIS A 675 -6.89 -55.90 35.41
C HIS A 675 -6.73 -54.85 36.52
N LEU A 676 -7.00 -53.58 36.23
CA LEU A 676 -6.95 -52.45 37.17
C LEU A 676 -8.36 -52.00 37.59
N HIS A 677 -8.45 -51.31 38.73
CA HIS A 677 -9.71 -50.77 39.25
C HIS A 677 -9.99 -49.31 38.84
N GLN A 678 -9.00 -48.58 38.31
CA GLN A 678 -9.12 -47.17 37.96
C GLN A 678 -9.77 -46.96 36.58
N GLN A 679 -10.79 -46.09 36.53
CA GLN A 679 -11.62 -45.86 35.33
C GLN A 679 -11.17 -44.67 34.46
N ASP A 680 -10.20 -43.87 34.92
CA ASP A 680 -9.79 -42.63 34.26
C ASP A 680 -8.61 -42.79 33.27
N TYR A 681 -8.11 -44.02 33.08
CA TYR A 681 -7.03 -44.32 32.13
C TYR A 681 -7.54 -44.42 30.68
N GLN A 682 -6.68 -44.06 29.73
CA GLN A 682 -6.98 -44.09 28.29
C GLN A 682 -5.82 -44.69 27.49
N THR A 683 -5.98 -44.86 26.17
CA THR A 683 -4.96 -45.49 25.31
C THR A 683 -4.70 -44.70 24.02
N VAL A 684 -4.92 -43.39 24.06
CA VAL A 684 -4.69 -42.44 22.95
C VAL A 684 -3.35 -41.73 23.12
N THR A 685 -3.05 -41.27 24.34
CA THR A 685 -1.76 -40.68 24.73
C THR A 685 -1.09 -41.39 25.90
N GLN A 686 -1.69 -42.47 26.42
CA GLN A 686 -1.14 -43.29 27.51
C GLN A 686 -0.82 -44.72 27.02
N VAL A 687 0.38 -45.19 27.34
CA VAL A 687 0.82 -46.58 27.18
C VAL A 687 0.83 -47.23 28.56
N HIS A 688 0.22 -48.41 28.68
CA HIS A 688 0.18 -49.15 29.94
C HIS A 688 1.00 -50.44 29.83
N ARG A 689 1.83 -50.69 30.84
CA ARG A 689 2.67 -51.89 30.94
C ARG A 689 2.57 -52.51 32.31
N ALA A 690 2.49 -53.84 32.33
CA ALA A 690 2.61 -54.62 33.54
C ALA A 690 4.09 -54.95 33.79
N LEU A 691 4.53 -54.81 35.04
CA LEU A 691 5.81 -55.30 35.53
C LEU A 691 5.63 -56.65 36.22
N GLU A 692 6.70 -57.43 36.36
CA GLU A 692 6.65 -58.74 37.02
C GLU A 692 6.75 -58.67 38.55
N CYS A 693 7.01 -57.50 39.11
CA CYS A 693 7.30 -57.35 40.53
C CYS A 693 6.16 -56.71 41.34
N THR A 694 6.32 -56.63 42.66
CA THR A 694 5.32 -56.11 43.61
C THR A 694 5.61 -54.71 44.14
N SER A 695 6.77 -54.12 43.79
CA SER A 695 7.13 -52.76 44.17
C SER A 695 8.01 -52.09 43.11
N TYR A 696 7.84 -50.79 42.87
CA TYR A 696 8.72 -50.05 41.97
C TYR A 696 10.15 -50.05 42.53
N TYR A 697 11.14 -50.21 41.64
CA TYR A 697 12.56 -50.36 41.99
C TYR A 697 12.89 -51.56 42.92
N GLY A 698 11.99 -52.53 43.04
CA GLY A 698 12.24 -53.79 43.75
C GLY A 698 13.21 -54.72 43.01
N ASP A 699 13.56 -55.83 43.68
CA ASP A 699 14.38 -56.93 43.15
C ASP A 699 13.57 -58.22 42.86
N ASP A 700 12.25 -58.19 43.10
CA ASP A 700 11.34 -59.33 42.96
C ASP A 700 10.81 -59.54 41.53
N GLY A 701 11.72 -59.72 40.56
CA GLY A 701 11.42 -59.97 39.15
C GLY A 701 11.84 -58.82 38.23
N GLN A 702 11.29 -58.74 37.01
CA GLN A 702 11.54 -57.58 36.13
C GLN A 702 10.74 -56.34 36.56
N CYS A 703 11.39 -55.46 37.33
CA CYS A 703 10.87 -54.15 37.76
C CYS A 703 11.13 -52.97 36.81
N VAL A 704 11.67 -53.21 35.62
CA VAL A 704 11.88 -52.16 34.60
C VAL A 704 11.29 -52.61 33.28
N TYR A 705 10.72 -51.65 32.55
CA TYR A 705 10.31 -51.87 31.16
C TYR A 705 11.37 -51.31 30.22
N MET A 706 11.82 -52.11 29.25
CA MET A 706 12.78 -51.70 28.24
C MET A 706 12.14 -51.72 26.87
N ALA A 707 12.19 -50.61 26.14
CA ALA A 707 11.63 -50.48 24.79
C ALA A 707 12.30 -49.35 24.00
N LYS A 708 12.30 -49.46 22.67
CA LYS A 708 12.60 -48.34 21.77
C LYS A 708 11.40 -47.42 21.64
N LEU A 709 11.62 -46.13 21.40
CA LEU A 709 10.52 -45.20 21.15
C LEU A 709 9.75 -45.57 19.85
N SER A 710 10.46 -46.09 18.86
CA SER A 710 9.94 -46.64 17.61
C SER A 710 9.13 -47.93 17.78
N GLU A 711 9.23 -48.65 18.91
CA GLU A 711 8.36 -49.79 19.24
C GLU A 711 7.02 -49.32 19.83
N LEU A 712 7.01 -48.13 20.46
CA LEU A 712 5.84 -47.57 21.14
C LEU A 712 4.99 -46.66 20.25
N ILE A 713 5.65 -45.81 19.44
CA ILE A 713 5.02 -44.70 18.72
C ILE A 713 5.34 -44.78 17.23
N GLU A 714 4.32 -44.56 16.41
CA GLU A 714 4.45 -44.34 14.96
C GLU A 714 4.19 -42.89 14.60
N THR A 715 4.81 -42.43 13.50
CA THR A 715 4.71 -41.07 13.00
C THR A 715 4.33 -41.07 11.53
N THR A 716 3.57 -40.07 11.10
CA THR A 716 3.35 -39.77 9.66
C THR A 716 3.78 -38.34 9.38
N GLN A 717 4.20 -38.07 8.14
CA GLN A 717 4.64 -36.75 7.71
C GLN A 717 4.39 -36.56 6.22
N THR A 718 3.89 -35.39 5.84
CA THR A 718 3.60 -34.98 4.46
C THR A 718 4.03 -33.54 4.27
N MET A 719 4.57 -33.20 3.10
CA MET A 719 4.75 -31.79 2.71
C MET A 719 3.38 -31.18 2.39
N ASN A 720 3.23 -29.89 2.66
CA ASN A 720 2.00 -29.14 2.33
C ASN A 720 2.07 -28.48 0.93
N PHE A 721 3.24 -28.55 0.27
CA PHE A 721 3.47 -28.09 -1.10
C PHE A 721 3.78 -29.28 -2.00
N ASP A 722 3.28 -29.23 -3.24
CA ASP A 722 3.52 -30.27 -4.24
C ASP A 722 4.99 -30.32 -4.69
N GLY A 723 5.54 -31.53 -4.84
CA GLY A 723 6.87 -31.76 -5.39
C GLY A 723 7.40 -33.17 -5.15
N ASP A 724 8.32 -33.63 -6.00
CA ASP A 724 8.96 -34.95 -5.89
C ASP A 724 10.14 -34.89 -4.90
N PHE A 725 9.82 -34.81 -3.61
CA PHE A 725 10.78 -34.63 -2.53
C PHE A 725 10.60 -35.67 -1.41
N SER A 726 11.73 -36.17 -0.88
CA SER A 726 11.74 -37.00 0.34
C SER A 726 11.37 -36.15 1.55
N VAL A 727 10.17 -36.32 2.11
CA VAL A 727 9.70 -35.58 3.30
C VAL A 727 10.63 -35.76 4.52
N ASN A 728 11.31 -36.91 4.60
CA ASN A 728 12.33 -37.21 5.63
C ASN A 728 13.54 -36.27 5.59
N ASP A 729 13.76 -35.58 4.48
CA ASP A 729 14.87 -34.65 4.31
C ASP A 729 14.53 -33.27 4.88
N PHE A 730 13.25 -32.96 5.14
CA PHE A 730 12.76 -31.65 5.60
C PHE A 730 12.25 -31.70 7.06
N VAL A 731 11.65 -32.82 7.47
CA VAL A 731 11.06 -33.01 8.79
C VAL A 731 12.02 -33.83 9.67
N HIS A 732 12.47 -33.22 10.77
CA HIS A 732 13.39 -33.80 11.72
C HIS A 732 12.76 -33.89 13.10
N TRP A 733 13.02 -34.99 13.80
CA TRP A 733 12.37 -35.30 15.07
C TRP A 733 13.37 -35.24 16.24
N ARG A 734 12.90 -34.75 17.39
CA ARG A 734 13.56 -34.92 18.68
C ARG A 734 12.59 -35.38 19.74
N TYR A 735 13.11 -36.03 20.76
CA TYR A 735 12.35 -36.51 21.91
C TYR A 735 13.08 -36.24 23.22
N LYS A 736 12.35 -36.30 24.32
CA LYS A 736 12.90 -36.35 25.68
C LYS A 736 12.00 -37.16 26.59
N VAL A 737 12.62 -37.78 27.60
CA VAL A 737 11.99 -38.64 28.60
C VAL A 737 12.01 -37.90 29.95
N ASN A 738 11.18 -38.27 30.91
CA ASN A 738 11.15 -37.70 32.27
C ASN A 738 11.07 -36.14 32.37
N GLY A 739 10.42 -35.48 31.40
CA GLY A 739 10.04 -34.06 31.52
C GLY A 739 11.12 -33.04 31.16
N ASP A 740 11.30 -32.00 32.00
CA ASP A 740 12.14 -30.83 31.70
C ASP A 740 13.56 -30.89 32.29
N SER A 741 13.86 -31.90 33.11
CA SER A 741 15.19 -32.15 33.68
C SER A 741 16.12 -32.97 32.78
N GLU A 742 15.60 -33.60 31.72
CA GLU A 742 16.40 -34.33 30.74
C GLU A 742 16.61 -33.52 29.45
N LYS A 743 17.74 -33.80 28.81
CA LYS A 743 18.15 -33.17 27.55
C LYS A 743 17.37 -33.73 26.38
N TRP A 744 17.15 -32.88 25.37
CA TRP A 744 16.65 -33.35 24.09
C TRP A 744 17.59 -34.37 23.43
N GLN A 745 17.01 -35.39 22.82
CA GLN A 745 17.69 -36.42 22.05
C GLN A 745 17.17 -36.43 20.61
N LEU A 746 18.06 -36.69 19.66
CA LEU A 746 17.69 -36.80 18.24
C LEU A 746 16.90 -38.09 18.02
N TRP A 747 15.83 -38.02 17.23
CA TRP A 747 15.07 -39.20 16.78
C TRP A 747 15.09 -39.31 15.26
N LYS A 748 14.95 -40.54 14.76
CA LYS A 748 14.80 -40.84 13.32
C LYS A 748 15.89 -40.29 12.39
N THR A 749 17.14 -40.26 12.85
CA THR A 749 18.25 -39.60 12.12
C THR A 749 19.02 -40.49 11.14
N ARG A 750 18.88 -41.82 11.22
CA ARG A 750 19.57 -42.78 10.35
C ARG A 750 18.59 -43.48 9.43
N ARG A 751 18.81 -43.37 8.12
CA ARG A 751 18.19 -44.22 7.10
C ARG A 751 18.79 -45.63 7.20
N LYS A 752 17.99 -46.64 7.52
CA LYS A 752 18.44 -48.04 7.45
C LYS A 752 18.69 -48.45 6.00
N THR A 753 19.77 -49.19 5.78
CA THR A 753 20.16 -49.73 4.47
C THR A 753 19.31 -50.95 4.11
N GLY A 754 19.26 -51.30 2.82
CA GLY A 754 18.55 -52.50 2.35
C GLY A 754 19.09 -53.83 2.91
N ALA A 755 20.32 -53.83 3.44
CA ALA A 755 20.89 -54.95 4.17
C ALA A 755 20.31 -55.07 5.60
N GLU A 756 20.02 -53.95 6.26
CA GLU A 756 19.48 -53.88 7.62
C GLU A 756 17.95 -54.07 7.65
N THR A 757 17.24 -53.69 6.60
CA THR A 757 15.79 -53.92 6.46
C THR A 757 15.44 -55.26 5.80
N GLY A 758 16.44 -56.00 5.30
CA GLY A 758 16.24 -57.21 4.49
C GLY A 758 15.61 -56.97 3.11
N CYS A 759 15.31 -55.72 2.76
CA CYS A 759 14.53 -55.35 1.59
C CYS A 759 15.46 -54.93 0.44
N LYS A 760 15.50 -55.74 -0.64
CA LYS A 760 16.46 -55.61 -1.75
C LYS A 760 15.97 -54.77 -2.95
N TRP A 761 14.74 -54.27 -2.93
CA TRP A 761 14.16 -53.49 -4.02
C TRP A 761 14.33 -51.98 -3.83
N SER A 762 14.41 -51.24 -4.95
CA SER A 762 14.45 -49.77 -4.96
C SER A 762 13.15 -49.10 -4.48
N THR A 763 12.06 -49.85 -4.40
CA THR A 763 10.73 -49.42 -3.93
C THR A 763 10.52 -49.60 -2.42
N CYS A 764 11.51 -50.12 -1.69
CA CYS A 764 11.41 -50.30 -0.24
C CYS A 764 11.41 -48.94 0.47
N GLU A 765 10.38 -48.70 1.29
CA GLU A 765 10.26 -47.47 2.08
C GLU A 765 11.46 -47.30 3.03
N ALA A 766 11.99 -46.09 3.11
CA ALA A 766 13.18 -45.80 3.89
C ALA A 766 12.84 -45.79 5.39
N VAL A 767 13.28 -46.82 6.13
CA VAL A 767 13.01 -46.93 7.57
C VAL A 767 13.99 -46.06 8.36
N TYR A 768 13.48 -45.00 8.99
CA TYR A 768 14.22 -44.11 9.89
C TYR A 768 13.93 -44.42 11.38
N ASP A 769 13.97 -45.69 11.76
CA ASP A 769 13.64 -46.15 13.13
C ASP A 769 14.88 -46.74 13.82
N ASP A 770 16.01 -46.04 13.78
CA ASP A 770 17.20 -46.38 14.58
C ASP A 770 17.29 -45.44 15.79
N ASP A 771 16.82 -45.95 16.93
CA ASP A 771 16.77 -45.29 18.22
C ASP A 771 17.24 -46.23 19.34
N ASP A 772 17.79 -45.67 20.41
CA ASP A 772 18.33 -46.45 21.52
C ASP A 772 17.23 -47.12 22.35
N VAL A 773 17.59 -48.19 23.06
CA VAL A 773 16.66 -48.86 24.00
C VAL A 773 16.56 -48.02 25.27
N LEU A 774 15.36 -47.50 25.53
CA LEU A 774 15.06 -46.72 26.72
C LEU A 774 14.71 -47.68 27.86
N THR A 775 15.12 -47.32 29.08
CA THR A 775 14.76 -48.04 30.31
C THR A 775 13.82 -47.17 31.12
N PHE A 776 12.66 -47.72 31.47
CA PHE A 776 11.63 -47.06 32.23
C PHE A 776 11.45 -47.79 33.57
N SER A 777 11.66 -47.06 34.67
CA SER A 777 11.54 -47.54 36.06
C SER A 777 10.41 -46.89 36.84
N ASP A 778 10.01 -45.69 36.40
CA ASP A 778 9.16 -44.81 37.19
C ASP A 778 7.67 -45.14 36.96
N PRO A 779 6.78 -44.94 37.96
CA PRO A 779 5.36 -45.29 37.82
C PRO A 779 4.65 -44.56 36.66
N GLU A 780 5.10 -43.34 36.35
CA GLU A 780 4.66 -42.53 35.22
C GLU A 780 5.87 -41.81 34.61
N THR A 781 6.12 -42.04 33.33
CA THR A 781 7.14 -41.34 32.54
C THR A 781 6.47 -40.52 31.45
N LYS A 782 6.68 -39.20 31.46
CA LYS A 782 6.28 -38.31 30.36
C LYS A 782 7.31 -38.32 29.23
N ILE A 783 6.88 -38.72 28.04
CA ILE A 783 7.64 -38.66 26.79
C ILE A 783 7.15 -37.44 26.00
N SER A 784 8.04 -36.50 25.68
CA SER A 784 7.72 -35.34 24.84
C SER A 784 8.42 -35.48 23.49
N ILE A 785 7.71 -35.25 22.39
CA ILE A 785 8.21 -35.40 21.01
C ILE A 785 7.92 -34.11 20.24
N GLU A 786 8.90 -33.63 19.48
CA GLU A 786 8.75 -32.49 18.58
C GLU A 786 9.21 -32.83 17.17
N ALA A 787 8.45 -32.35 16.18
CA ALA A 787 8.87 -32.30 14.78
C ALA A 787 9.23 -30.86 14.41
N TRP A 788 10.38 -30.69 13.78
CA TRP A 788 10.91 -29.41 13.32
C TRP A 788 11.32 -29.48 11.86
N THR A 789 11.18 -28.37 11.15
CA THR A 789 11.84 -28.12 9.87
C THR A 789 12.81 -26.97 10.03
N GLN A 790 13.59 -26.66 9.00
CA GLN A 790 14.39 -25.43 8.93
C GLN A 790 13.54 -24.14 8.87
N CYS A 791 12.21 -24.23 8.86
CA CYS A 791 11.31 -23.09 8.96
C CYS A 791 10.60 -22.99 10.33
N GLY A 792 10.88 -23.92 11.26
CA GLY A 792 10.41 -23.85 12.64
C GLY A 792 9.75 -25.13 13.14
N LEU A 793 9.07 -25.02 14.28
CA LEU A 793 8.31 -26.09 14.89
C LEU A 793 7.12 -26.46 13.98
N VAL A 794 6.94 -27.74 13.69
CA VAL A 794 5.75 -28.25 13.01
C VAL A 794 4.67 -28.59 14.03
N ARG A 795 5.02 -29.44 15.02
CA ARG A 795 4.09 -29.86 16.05
C ARG A 795 4.79 -30.46 17.26
N ARG A 796 4.13 -30.35 18.42
CA ARG A 796 4.49 -31.00 19.67
C ARG A 796 3.50 -32.12 19.97
N PHE A 797 4.01 -33.23 20.49
CA PHE A 797 3.24 -34.35 21.00
C PHE A 797 3.74 -34.72 22.39
N PHE A 798 2.86 -35.27 23.21
CA PHE A 798 3.22 -35.82 24.52
C PHE A 798 2.48 -37.13 24.75
N PHE A 799 3.19 -38.06 25.35
CA PHE A 799 2.71 -39.39 25.72
C PHE A 799 3.14 -39.69 27.15
N PHE A 800 2.39 -40.55 27.82
CA PHE A 800 2.71 -41.03 29.16
C PHE A 800 2.85 -42.54 29.11
N LEU A 801 3.95 -43.06 29.65
CA LEU A 801 4.11 -44.48 29.92
C LEU A 801 3.79 -44.70 31.40
N HIS A 802 2.78 -45.53 31.67
CA HIS A 802 2.43 -45.97 33.02
C HIS A 802 2.89 -47.40 33.24
N LEU A 803 3.67 -47.61 34.29
CA LEU A 803 4.10 -48.91 34.75
C LEU A 803 3.19 -49.36 35.91
N HIS A 804 2.76 -50.62 35.88
CA HIS A 804 1.87 -51.20 36.87
C HIS A 804 2.52 -52.44 37.49
N VAL A 805 2.81 -52.38 38.78
CA VAL A 805 3.26 -53.52 39.58
C VAL A 805 2.08 -54.38 40.04
N ASN A 806 2.34 -55.63 40.41
CA ASN A 806 1.34 -56.52 41.01
C ASN A 806 1.09 -56.14 42.47
N SER A 807 -0.12 -56.31 42.98
CA SER A 807 -0.48 -55.92 44.35
C SER A 807 0.39 -56.59 45.40
N ALA A 808 0.90 -55.81 46.36
CA ALA A 808 1.64 -56.33 47.49
C ALA A 808 0.77 -57.25 48.37
N VAL A 809 1.36 -58.35 48.86
CA VAL A 809 0.67 -59.40 49.62
C VAL A 809 1.27 -59.58 51.01
N ASP A 810 0.44 -59.32 52.03
CA ASP A 810 0.78 -59.32 53.45
C ASP A 810 -0.12 -60.26 54.27
N VAL A 811 -0.42 -61.43 53.69
CA VAL A 811 -1.33 -62.44 54.24
C VAL A 811 -0.88 -62.94 55.63
N CYS A 812 0.43 -62.96 55.91
CA CYS A 812 0.95 -63.45 57.19
C CYS A 812 0.64 -62.54 58.39
N LYS A 813 0.45 -61.22 58.22
CA LYS A 813 0.01 -60.35 59.32
C LYS A 813 -1.39 -60.70 59.82
N HIS A 814 -2.26 -61.10 58.89
CA HIS A 814 -3.64 -61.51 59.19
C HIS A 814 -3.78 -62.99 59.50
N PHE A 815 -2.70 -63.79 59.35
CA PHE A 815 -2.78 -65.24 59.54
C PHE A 815 -3.29 -65.61 60.94
N GLY A 816 -2.94 -64.84 61.98
CA GLY A 816 -3.48 -65.05 63.32
C GLY A 816 -5.00 -64.87 63.44
N GLU A 817 -5.60 -63.99 62.62
CA GLU A 817 -7.03 -63.66 62.64
C GLU A 817 -7.88 -64.72 61.90
N MET A 818 -7.27 -65.49 61.00
CA MET A 818 -7.91 -66.61 60.28
C MET A 818 -8.22 -67.81 61.18
N TRP A 819 -7.73 -67.84 62.43
CA TRP A 819 -7.85 -68.97 63.35
C TRP A 819 -8.61 -68.62 64.63
N TYR A 820 -9.75 -69.27 64.82
CA TYR A 820 -10.62 -69.08 65.99
C TYR A 820 -11.32 -70.38 66.40
N GLN A 821 -11.92 -70.41 67.60
CA GLN A 821 -12.88 -71.47 67.98
C GLN A 821 -14.32 -70.93 67.77
N THR A 822 -15.15 -71.61 66.99
CA THR A 822 -16.52 -71.16 66.66
C THR A 822 -17.37 -71.05 67.93
N SER A 823 -17.18 -71.99 68.85
CA SER A 823 -17.86 -72.09 70.14
C SER A 823 -17.58 -70.93 71.13
N VAL A 824 -16.53 -70.12 70.92
CA VAL A 824 -16.14 -69.02 71.84
C VAL A 824 -16.19 -67.64 71.18
N SER A 825 -17.26 -67.37 70.42
CA SER A 825 -17.59 -66.06 69.80
C SER A 825 -16.69 -65.58 68.65
N ARG A 826 -15.95 -66.48 67.98
CA ARG A 826 -15.10 -66.19 66.80
C ARG A 826 -14.01 -65.10 67.02
N LEU A 827 -13.63 -64.86 68.26
CA LEU A 827 -12.50 -63.97 68.56
C LEU A 827 -11.18 -64.64 68.17
N PRO A 828 -10.19 -63.90 67.63
CA PRO A 828 -8.86 -64.43 67.38
C PRO A 828 -8.24 -65.01 68.66
N ILE A 829 -7.62 -66.18 68.57
CA ILE A 829 -6.94 -66.80 69.71
C ILE A 829 -5.77 -65.90 70.13
N ALA A 830 -5.67 -65.55 71.42
CA ALA A 830 -4.63 -64.62 71.90
C ALA A 830 -3.30 -65.32 72.18
N THR A 831 -3.29 -66.30 73.10
CA THR A 831 -2.08 -67.01 73.55
C THR A 831 -2.32 -68.50 73.84
N GLN A 832 -3.48 -68.84 74.41
CA GLN A 832 -3.86 -70.20 74.75
C GLN A 832 -5.32 -70.44 74.38
N MET A 833 -5.65 -71.61 73.84
CA MET A 833 -7.02 -72.03 73.52
C MET A 833 -7.46 -73.18 74.42
N CYS A 834 -8.78 -73.35 74.58
CA CYS A 834 -9.32 -74.36 75.47
C CYS A 834 -9.77 -75.60 74.69
N ALA A 835 -9.56 -76.78 75.28
CA ALA A 835 -10.29 -77.98 74.89
C ALA A 835 -11.81 -77.72 74.97
N TYR A 836 -12.58 -78.35 74.08
CA TYR A 836 -14.03 -78.21 74.06
C TYR A 836 -14.61 -78.73 75.40
N PRO A 837 -15.60 -78.07 76.03
CA PRO A 837 -15.95 -78.36 77.43
C PRO A 837 -16.30 -79.83 77.71
N GLY A 838 -15.45 -80.52 78.48
CA GLY A 838 -15.60 -81.94 78.82
C GLY A 838 -15.10 -82.92 77.76
N SER A 839 -14.26 -82.47 76.82
CA SER A 839 -13.64 -83.26 75.76
C SER A 839 -12.11 -83.21 75.79
N ASP A 840 -11.51 -84.18 75.12
CA ASP A 840 -10.07 -84.37 74.90
C ASP A 840 -9.55 -83.74 73.59
N PHE A 841 -10.34 -82.88 72.95
CA PHE A 841 -9.96 -82.15 71.75
C PHE A 841 -10.38 -80.67 71.82
N ALA A 842 -9.63 -79.80 71.16
CA ALA A 842 -10.03 -78.41 70.92
C ALA A 842 -10.68 -78.25 69.54
N GLU A 843 -11.74 -77.47 69.48
CA GLU A 843 -12.33 -77.01 68.22
C GLU A 843 -11.49 -75.86 67.66
N LEU A 844 -11.02 -75.99 66.42
CA LEU A 844 -10.24 -74.98 65.71
C LEU A 844 -10.80 -74.80 64.29
N THR A 845 -11.10 -73.56 63.93
CA THR A 845 -11.60 -73.19 62.60
C THR A 845 -10.57 -72.35 61.87
N PHE A 846 -10.30 -72.71 60.61
CA PHE A 846 -9.63 -71.88 59.63
C PHE A 846 -10.67 -71.16 58.76
N ASP A 847 -10.59 -69.84 58.70
CA ASP A 847 -11.46 -68.97 57.90
C ASP A 847 -10.58 -68.04 57.04
N PHE A 848 -10.52 -68.33 55.74
CA PHE A 848 -9.73 -67.59 54.77
C PHE A 848 -10.62 -67.05 53.65
N HIS A 849 -10.57 -65.73 53.48
CA HIS A 849 -11.18 -65.03 52.36
C HIS A 849 -10.07 -64.65 51.35
N PRO A 850 -10.27 -64.81 50.03
CA PRO A 850 -9.21 -64.65 49.01
C PRO A 850 -8.69 -63.22 48.83
N ASN A 851 -9.15 -62.29 49.66
CA ASN A 851 -8.78 -60.88 49.67
C ASN A 851 -7.90 -60.53 50.90
N VAL A 852 -7.69 -61.46 51.84
CA VAL A 852 -6.94 -61.20 53.07
C VAL A 852 -5.47 -60.96 52.76
N GLY A 853 -4.93 -59.86 53.30
CA GLY A 853 -3.56 -59.42 53.05
C GLY A 853 -3.28 -58.86 51.65
N LEU A 854 -4.25 -58.84 50.73
CA LEU A 854 -4.10 -58.11 49.46
C LEU A 854 -4.20 -56.62 49.74
N GLN A 855 -3.13 -55.87 49.46
CA GLN A 855 -3.18 -54.41 49.55
C GLN A 855 -3.90 -53.85 48.31
N TYR A 856 -5.08 -53.26 48.52
CA TYR A 856 -5.90 -52.73 47.44
C TYR A 856 -5.46 -51.32 47.03
N SER A 857 -4.56 -51.25 46.07
CA SER A 857 -4.35 -50.04 45.28
C SER A 857 -5.26 -50.02 44.04
N ARG A 858 -5.61 -48.82 43.56
CA ARG A 858 -6.35 -48.64 42.30
C ARG A 858 -5.46 -48.74 41.07
N THR A 859 -4.15 -48.60 41.26
CA THR A 859 -3.12 -48.53 40.20
C THR A 859 -2.31 -49.82 40.04
N GLU A 860 -2.52 -50.82 40.91
CA GLU A 860 -1.77 -52.09 40.93
C GLU A 860 -2.60 -53.24 40.35
N LEU A 861 -1.90 -54.23 39.79
CA LEU A 861 -2.49 -55.38 39.13
C LEU A 861 -2.94 -56.42 40.16
N ARG A 862 -4.23 -56.74 40.15
CA ARG A 862 -4.84 -57.65 41.12
C ARG A 862 -4.34 -59.09 40.96
N MET A 863 -3.63 -59.59 41.97
CA MET A 863 -3.31 -61.02 42.09
C MET A 863 -4.56 -61.87 42.41
N ASN A 864 -4.52 -63.15 42.04
CA ASN A 864 -5.50 -64.15 42.44
C ASN A 864 -4.81 -65.29 43.21
N VAL A 865 -5.40 -65.76 44.30
CA VAL A 865 -4.96 -67.00 44.98
C VAL A 865 -5.24 -68.18 44.05
N SER A 866 -4.28 -69.10 43.88
CA SER A 866 -4.48 -70.35 43.12
C SER A 866 -4.51 -71.58 44.01
N GLU A 867 -3.78 -71.55 45.12
CA GLU A 867 -3.60 -72.67 46.04
C GLU A 867 -3.41 -72.16 47.47
N VAL A 868 -4.03 -72.87 48.42
CA VAL A 868 -3.73 -72.77 49.86
C VAL A 868 -3.46 -74.18 50.36
N ASP A 869 -2.29 -74.40 50.93
CA ASP A 869 -1.80 -75.70 51.43
C ASP A 869 -1.31 -75.54 52.86
N CYS A 870 -1.98 -76.17 53.82
CA CYS A 870 -1.68 -76.07 55.24
C CYS A 870 -1.28 -77.42 55.82
N THR A 871 -0.20 -77.40 56.59
CA THR A 871 0.31 -78.55 57.35
C THR A 871 0.22 -78.31 58.85
N GLY A 872 -0.01 -79.37 59.62
CA GLY A 872 -0.19 -79.33 61.07
C GLY A 872 0.70 -80.35 61.81
N THR A 873 1.18 -79.98 62.99
CA THR A 873 2.12 -80.76 63.81
C THR A 873 1.74 -80.69 65.29
N ILE A 874 1.65 -81.84 65.98
CA ILE A 874 1.42 -81.90 67.44
C ILE A 874 2.73 -82.23 68.18
N GLU A 875 3.17 -81.36 69.09
CA GLU A 875 4.43 -81.45 69.86
C GLU A 875 5.64 -81.94 69.04
N ASN A 876 6.00 -81.23 67.98
CA ASN A 876 7.18 -81.51 67.15
C ASN A 876 7.25 -82.91 66.48
N ARG A 877 6.12 -83.64 66.36
CA ARG A 877 6.02 -84.88 65.57
C ARG A 877 6.13 -84.61 64.06
N THR A 878 6.13 -85.65 63.22
CA THR A 878 6.07 -85.41 61.76
C THR A 878 4.80 -84.65 61.39
N SER A 879 4.96 -83.59 60.60
CA SER A 879 3.84 -82.79 60.08
C SER A 879 2.99 -83.56 59.07
N VAL A 880 1.72 -83.16 58.94
CA VAL A 880 0.76 -83.75 57.98
C VAL A 880 -0.02 -82.64 57.28
N GLU A 881 -0.39 -82.84 56.02
CA GLU A 881 -1.35 -81.99 55.31
C GLU A 881 -2.70 -82.02 56.04
N ILE A 882 -3.17 -80.86 56.51
CA ILE A 882 -4.48 -80.70 57.16
C ILE A 882 -5.53 -80.10 56.22
N LEU A 883 -5.10 -79.37 55.19
CA LEU A 883 -5.97 -78.71 54.23
C LEU A 883 -5.20 -78.38 52.96
N LYS A 884 -5.71 -78.80 51.80
CA LYS A 884 -5.22 -78.38 50.49
C LYS A 884 -6.38 -77.98 49.59
N VAL A 885 -6.35 -76.74 49.07
CA VAL A 885 -7.39 -76.18 48.21
C VAL A 885 -6.76 -75.58 46.95
N THR A 886 -6.87 -76.29 45.83
CA THR A 886 -6.43 -75.81 44.52
C THR A 886 -7.63 -75.29 43.73
N LYS A 887 -7.93 -73.99 43.86
CA LYS A 887 -9.04 -73.31 43.19
C LYS A 887 -8.73 -71.82 43.08
N ARG A 888 -9.13 -71.19 41.96
CA ARG A 888 -8.96 -69.74 41.77
C ARG A 888 -9.78 -68.94 42.78
N SER A 889 -9.09 -68.10 43.55
CA SER A 889 -9.60 -67.19 44.58
C SER A 889 -10.67 -67.83 45.49
N PRO A 890 -10.30 -68.84 46.29
CA PRO A 890 -11.24 -69.61 47.09
C PRO A 890 -11.56 -68.91 48.40
N GLU A 891 -12.84 -68.84 48.76
CA GLU A 891 -13.26 -68.72 50.17
C GLU A 891 -13.16 -70.11 50.81
N ILE A 892 -12.49 -70.21 51.96
CA ILE A 892 -12.24 -71.46 52.66
C ILE A 892 -12.67 -71.31 54.12
N VAL A 893 -13.65 -72.11 54.54
CA VAL A 893 -13.99 -72.27 55.96
C VAL A 893 -13.91 -73.75 56.32
N THR A 894 -12.86 -74.15 57.02
CA THR A 894 -12.62 -75.56 57.40
C THR A 894 -12.47 -75.69 58.90
N ARG A 895 -13.06 -76.73 59.49
CA ARG A 895 -13.05 -76.99 60.94
C ARG A 895 -12.30 -78.26 61.26
N PHE A 896 -11.55 -78.21 62.36
CA PHE A 896 -10.69 -79.28 62.84
C PHE A 896 -10.95 -79.52 64.32
N GLY A 897 -10.94 -80.78 64.74
CA GLY A 897 -10.79 -81.16 66.14
C GLY A 897 -9.34 -81.52 66.37
N VAL A 898 -8.60 -80.76 67.18
CA VAL A 898 -7.21 -81.07 67.51
C VAL A 898 -7.21 -81.85 68.83
N GLU A 899 -6.91 -83.15 68.75
CA GLU A 899 -6.86 -84.04 69.92
C GLU A 899 -5.62 -83.73 70.78
N LEU A 900 -5.82 -83.59 72.09
CA LEU A 900 -4.74 -83.40 73.05
C LEU A 900 -3.90 -84.68 73.16
N VAL A 901 -2.61 -84.56 73.52
CA VAL A 901 -1.74 -85.74 73.61
C VAL A 901 -2.21 -86.67 74.71
N HIS A 902 -2.63 -87.87 74.32
CA HIS A 902 -3.25 -88.85 75.21
C HIS A 902 -2.23 -89.54 76.14
N ILE A 903 -1.99 -88.91 77.28
CA ILE A 903 -1.48 -89.51 78.51
C ILE A 903 -2.70 -89.83 79.40
N PRO A 904 -2.68 -90.86 80.27
CA PRO A 904 -3.84 -91.23 81.13
C PRO A 904 -4.39 -90.12 82.05
N ASN A 905 -3.70 -88.99 82.19
CA ASN A 905 -4.33 -87.69 82.37
C ASN A 905 -3.84 -86.81 81.21
N THR A 906 -4.73 -86.06 80.56
CA THR A 906 -4.38 -85.09 79.51
C THR A 906 -3.25 -84.18 79.99
N GLU A 907 -2.22 -83.96 79.15
CA GLU A 907 -1.20 -82.96 79.50
C GLU A 907 -1.86 -81.60 79.67
N ALA A 908 -1.45 -80.85 80.69
CA ALA A 908 -2.07 -79.57 81.03
C ALA A 908 -2.02 -78.54 79.89
N ILE A 909 -1.07 -78.71 78.97
CA ILE A 909 -0.92 -77.96 77.72
C ILE A 909 -0.47 -78.93 76.62
N THR A 910 -1.12 -78.90 75.45
CA THR A 910 -0.63 -79.52 74.20
C THR A 910 -0.39 -78.44 73.14
N ASN A 911 0.77 -78.44 72.48
CA ASN A 911 1.12 -77.52 71.42
C ASN A 911 0.79 -78.09 70.04
N PHE A 912 0.14 -77.27 69.22
CA PHE A 912 -0.18 -77.54 67.82
C PHE A 912 0.39 -76.43 66.94
N ASP A 913 1.33 -76.78 66.06
CA ASP A 913 1.95 -75.87 65.11
C ASP A 913 1.30 -76.04 63.73
N VAL A 914 0.92 -74.93 63.11
CA VAL A 914 0.36 -74.89 61.75
C VAL A 914 1.23 -74.03 60.85
N SER A 915 1.51 -74.51 59.64
CA SER A 915 2.18 -73.75 58.60
C SER A 915 1.36 -73.81 57.32
N CYS A 916 0.95 -72.65 56.79
CA CYS A 916 0.20 -72.54 55.54
C CYS A 916 1.01 -71.83 54.46
N ASP A 917 1.06 -72.45 53.29
CA ASP A 917 1.57 -71.91 52.05
C ASP A 917 0.42 -71.33 51.22
N PHE A 918 0.49 -70.02 50.94
CA PHE A 918 -0.45 -69.31 50.08
C PHE A 918 0.23 -69.01 48.75
N THR A 919 -0.32 -69.54 47.65
CA THR A 919 0.19 -69.33 46.29
C THR A 919 -0.70 -68.33 45.55
N TYR A 920 -0.09 -67.24 45.07
CA TYR A 920 -0.72 -66.17 44.31
C TYR A 920 -0.20 -66.18 42.87
N VAL A 921 -1.10 -65.96 41.92
CA VAL A 921 -0.80 -65.77 40.50
C VAL A 921 -1.08 -64.31 40.14
N GLY A 922 -0.03 -63.61 39.73
CA GLY A 922 -0.09 -62.24 39.23
C GLY A 922 -0.37 -62.15 37.73
N TYR A 923 -0.27 -60.94 37.20
CA TYR A 923 -0.28 -60.71 35.76
C TYR A 923 0.92 -61.43 35.10
N GLY A 924 0.77 -61.89 33.86
CA GLY A 924 1.83 -62.65 33.17
C GLY A 924 2.09 -64.07 33.68
N GLN A 925 1.24 -64.62 34.57
CA GLN A 925 1.43 -65.92 35.24
C GLN A 925 2.61 -65.99 36.23
N ALA A 926 3.11 -64.84 36.71
CA ALA A 926 4.08 -64.81 37.80
C ALA A 926 3.50 -65.46 39.07
N ILE A 927 4.28 -66.32 39.73
CA ILE A 927 3.86 -67.09 40.91
C ILE A 927 4.58 -66.57 42.16
N TYR A 928 3.82 -66.12 43.15
CA TYR A 928 4.34 -65.65 44.44
C TYR A 928 3.83 -66.57 45.55
N LYS A 929 4.75 -67.11 46.34
CA LYS A 929 4.44 -68.00 47.46
C LYS A 929 4.73 -67.30 48.79
N LYS A 930 3.78 -67.33 49.72
CA LYS A 930 3.94 -66.80 51.08
C LYS A 930 3.65 -67.90 52.09
N THR A 931 4.64 -68.25 52.90
CA THR A 931 4.53 -69.25 53.98
C THR A 931 4.29 -68.53 55.30
N CYS A 932 3.20 -68.85 55.99
CA CYS A 932 2.84 -68.27 57.28
C CYS A 932 2.70 -69.38 58.33
N GLY A 933 3.39 -69.23 59.46
CA GLY A 933 3.36 -70.18 60.58
C GLY A 933 2.66 -69.61 61.83
N ARG A 934 2.00 -70.47 62.60
CA ARG A 934 1.41 -70.14 63.90
C ARG A 934 1.38 -71.36 64.82
N SER A 935 1.83 -71.16 66.06
CA SER A 935 1.68 -72.11 67.16
C SER A 935 0.42 -71.82 68.00
N PHE A 936 -0.22 -72.87 68.48
CA PHE A 936 -1.34 -72.83 69.42
C PHE A 936 -1.03 -73.70 70.64
N SER A 937 -1.08 -73.13 71.84
CA SER A 937 -1.06 -73.91 73.08
C SER A 937 -2.50 -74.20 73.52
N ILE A 938 -2.82 -75.47 73.71
CA ILE A 938 -4.16 -75.99 74.03
C ILE A 938 -4.18 -76.43 75.49
N ALA A 939 -4.97 -75.78 76.34
CA ALA A 939 -5.19 -76.22 77.72
C ALA A 939 -6.51 -76.94 77.91
N ASP A 940 -6.52 -77.88 78.84
CA ASP A 940 -7.76 -78.39 79.43
C ASP A 940 -8.30 -77.39 80.47
N CYS A 941 -8.95 -76.33 79.98
CA CYS A 941 -9.40 -75.20 80.80
C CYS A 941 -10.50 -75.50 81.83
N LYS A 942 -11.07 -76.72 81.84
CA LYS A 942 -12.07 -77.12 82.84
C LYS A 942 -11.72 -78.42 83.57
N GLY A 943 -10.76 -79.19 83.06
CA GLY A 943 -10.64 -80.61 83.34
C GLY A 943 -11.84 -81.38 82.76
N PRO A 944 -11.73 -82.70 82.58
CA PRO A 944 -12.91 -83.55 82.68
C PRO A 944 -13.40 -83.48 84.14
N ARG A 945 -14.36 -82.60 84.44
CA ARG A 945 -15.04 -82.58 85.75
C ARG A 945 -15.89 -83.85 85.90
N PHE A 946 -15.28 -84.92 86.40
CA PHE A 946 -15.93 -86.18 86.75
C PHE A 946 -16.72 -86.10 88.07
N ASP A 947 -17.49 -85.03 88.27
CA ASP A 947 -18.30 -84.81 89.47
C ASP A 947 -19.75 -85.27 89.30
N VAL A 948 -19.95 -86.60 89.32
CA VAL A 948 -21.18 -87.20 89.84
C VAL A 948 -20.85 -88.54 90.51
N PRO A 949 -21.00 -88.68 91.84
CA PRO A 949 -20.83 -89.96 92.49
C PRO A 949 -21.95 -90.93 92.05
N ASN A 950 -21.55 -92.13 91.63
CA ASN A 950 -22.37 -93.33 91.32
C ASN A 950 -22.78 -93.63 89.86
N ALA A 951 -22.12 -93.09 88.84
CA ALA A 951 -22.28 -93.57 87.45
C ALA A 951 -21.14 -94.52 87.00
N LYS A 952 -21.43 -95.82 86.85
CA LYS A 952 -20.49 -96.82 86.29
C LYS A 952 -20.35 -96.67 84.76
N CYS A 953 -19.51 -95.75 84.31
CA CYS A 953 -18.89 -95.81 82.98
C CYS A 953 -17.38 -96.06 83.16
N GLU A 954 -16.87 -97.21 82.73
CA GLU A 954 -15.43 -97.41 82.54
C GLU A 954 -15.01 -96.72 81.24
N TYR A 955 -14.67 -95.43 81.31
CA TYR A 955 -14.27 -94.64 80.14
C TYR A 955 -13.01 -95.21 79.45
N ASP A 956 -12.04 -95.68 80.25
CA ASP A 956 -10.79 -96.31 79.77
C ASP A 956 -11.03 -97.58 78.93
N GLY A 957 -12.25 -98.13 78.96
CA GLY A 957 -12.64 -99.27 78.13
C GLY A 957 -12.53 -99.01 76.63
N CYS A 958 -12.57 -97.74 76.18
CA CYS A 958 -12.57 -97.40 74.75
C CYS A 958 -11.66 -96.27 74.27
N ALA A 959 -11.00 -95.52 75.16
CA ALA A 959 -9.98 -94.57 74.76
C ALA A 959 -8.95 -95.23 73.81
N GLY A 960 -8.72 -94.61 72.65
CA GLY A 960 -7.78 -95.12 71.63
C GLY A 960 -8.19 -96.39 70.87
N LYS A 961 -9.47 -96.82 70.91
CA LYS A 961 -9.97 -97.98 70.12
C LYS A 961 -10.72 -97.53 68.86
N GLN A 962 -11.17 -98.50 68.04
CA GLN A 962 -11.88 -98.20 66.77
C GLN A 962 -13.19 -97.40 66.91
N LYS A 963 -13.80 -97.39 68.10
CA LYS A 963 -15.05 -96.67 68.39
C LYS A 963 -14.73 -95.48 69.30
N ALA A 964 -15.32 -94.32 69.01
CA ALA A 964 -15.10 -93.12 69.80
C ALA A 964 -15.74 -93.27 71.19
N GLY A 965 -14.99 -92.93 72.24
CA GLY A 965 -15.47 -92.86 73.62
C GLY A 965 -16.55 -91.78 73.81
N ARG A 966 -17.17 -91.74 74.99
CA ARG A 966 -18.13 -90.68 75.31
C ARG A 966 -17.37 -89.36 75.48
N TYR A 967 -17.90 -88.29 74.88
CA TYR A 967 -17.28 -86.96 74.74
C TYR A 967 -16.00 -86.87 73.89
N GLU A 968 -15.52 -87.98 73.32
CA GLU A 968 -14.49 -88.00 72.27
C GLU A 968 -15.06 -87.53 70.91
N PRO A 969 -14.20 -87.09 69.96
CA PRO A 969 -14.64 -86.71 68.63
C PRO A 969 -14.98 -87.94 67.78
N CYS A 970 -16.13 -87.89 67.12
CA CYS A 970 -16.72 -89.01 66.36
C CYS A 970 -17.09 -88.66 64.92
N GLY A 971 -16.79 -87.44 64.46
CA GLY A 971 -17.04 -86.98 63.10
C GLY A 971 -16.46 -85.60 62.83
N GLY A 972 -16.29 -85.26 61.56
CA GLY A 972 -15.52 -84.10 61.09
C GLY A 972 -14.10 -84.48 60.69
N ASN A 973 -13.19 -83.50 60.64
CA ASN A 973 -11.76 -83.69 60.42
C ASN A 973 -11.03 -83.58 61.77
N ILE A 974 -10.40 -84.66 62.23
CA ILE A 974 -9.73 -84.72 63.54
C ILE A 974 -8.23 -84.87 63.32
N VAL A 975 -7.45 -83.93 63.86
CA VAL A 975 -5.99 -84.00 63.87
C VAL A 975 -5.57 -84.75 65.14
N ARG A 976 -4.93 -85.91 64.96
CA ARG A 976 -4.50 -86.83 66.01
C ARG A 976 -2.99 -87.04 65.98
N SER A 977 -2.44 -87.68 67.01
CA SER A 977 -1.03 -88.03 67.07
C SER A 977 -0.77 -89.49 67.48
N THR A 978 0.28 -90.07 66.91
CA THR A 978 0.89 -91.33 67.36
C THR A 978 2.10 -91.01 68.26
N LYS A 979 2.96 -92.01 68.55
CA LYS A 979 4.25 -91.74 69.23
C LYS A 979 5.22 -90.90 68.41
N THR A 980 5.10 -90.87 67.08
CA THR A 980 6.10 -90.26 66.17
C THR A 980 5.52 -89.36 65.09
N SER A 981 4.23 -89.50 64.77
CA SER A 981 3.58 -88.78 63.66
C SER A 981 2.28 -88.08 64.07
N THR A 982 2.03 -86.93 63.45
CA THR A 982 0.69 -86.33 63.38
C THR A 982 -0.06 -86.95 62.19
N TYR A 983 -1.38 -87.14 62.30
CA TYR A 983 -2.21 -87.60 61.19
C TYR A 983 -3.62 -87.01 61.25
N VAL A 984 -4.30 -86.93 60.10
CA VAL A 984 -5.70 -86.50 60.02
C VAL A 984 -6.59 -87.72 59.87
N GLU A 985 -7.69 -87.73 60.61
CA GLU A 985 -8.73 -88.74 60.55
C GLU A 985 -10.08 -88.06 60.23
N SER A 986 -10.74 -88.50 59.17
CA SER A 986 -11.99 -87.89 58.68
C SER A 986 -13.14 -88.88 58.63
N GLY A 987 -14.35 -88.39 58.86
CA GLY A 987 -15.59 -89.14 58.70
C GLY A 987 -16.20 -89.66 60.01
N LYS A 988 -17.41 -90.22 59.91
CA LYS A 988 -18.23 -90.56 61.08
C LYS A 988 -17.87 -91.94 61.65
N LYS A 989 -17.52 -91.98 62.94
CA LYS A 989 -17.31 -93.19 63.75
C LYS A 989 -18.56 -93.58 64.53
N GLU A 990 -18.65 -94.86 64.87
CA GLU A 990 -19.58 -95.32 65.88
C GLU A 990 -19.14 -94.88 67.28
N CYS A 991 -20.07 -94.32 68.05
CA CYS A 991 -19.87 -94.08 69.48
C CYS A 991 -19.92 -95.40 70.27
N TYR A 992 -19.04 -95.54 71.25
CA TYR A 992 -19.07 -96.66 72.17
C TYR A 992 -20.31 -96.61 73.08
N GLN A 993 -20.95 -97.77 73.27
CA GLN A 993 -22.21 -97.92 74.00
C GLN A 993 -22.04 -98.49 75.43
N GLY A 994 -20.81 -98.64 75.93
CA GLY A 994 -20.54 -99.32 77.21
C GLY A 994 -20.98 -98.59 78.49
N CYS A 995 -21.54 -97.38 78.37
CA CYS A 995 -22.13 -96.66 79.51
C CYS A 995 -23.52 -97.22 79.84
N ALA A 996 -23.63 -97.96 80.95
CA ALA A 996 -24.90 -98.52 81.41
C ALA A 996 -25.96 -97.41 81.66
N GLY A 997 -27.09 -97.50 80.96
CA GLY A 997 -28.25 -96.62 81.16
C GLY A 997 -28.40 -95.42 80.22
N ALA A 998 -27.48 -95.20 79.27
CA ALA A 998 -27.62 -94.11 78.29
C ALA A 998 -27.07 -94.48 76.91
N LYS A 999 -27.93 -94.45 75.88
CA LYS A 999 -27.54 -94.60 74.46
C LYS A 999 -26.66 -93.41 74.07
N VAL A 1000 -25.47 -93.66 73.52
CA VAL A 1000 -24.54 -92.60 73.10
C VAL A 1000 -24.65 -92.41 71.58
N VAL A 1001 -24.86 -91.19 71.11
CA VAL A 1001 -25.07 -90.86 69.70
C VAL A 1001 -24.06 -89.80 69.26
N CYS A 1002 -23.49 -90.00 68.09
CA CYS A 1002 -22.56 -89.06 67.48
C CYS A 1002 -23.34 -87.84 66.95
N THR A 1003 -23.23 -86.73 67.68
CA THR A 1003 -24.05 -85.52 67.57
C THR A 1003 -23.21 -84.35 67.09
N ALA A 1004 -23.74 -83.55 66.18
CA ALA A 1004 -23.09 -82.37 65.64
C ALA A 1004 -22.97 -81.25 66.69
N LEU A 1005 -21.82 -80.57 66.73
CA LEU A 1005 -21.54 -79.54 67.73
C LEU A 1005 -22.05 -78.14 67.33
N LEU A 1006 -21.99 -77.81 66.04
CA LEU A 1006 -22.22 -76.44 65.55
C LEU A 1006 -23.46 -76.30 64.67
N GLY A 1007 -24.04 -77.41 64.18
CA GLY A 1007 -25.27 -77.43 63.39
C GLY A 1007 -25.10 -76.89 61.97
N VAL A 1008 -23.97 -77.17 61.31
CA VAL A 1008 -23.66 -76.58 60.00
C VAL A 1008 -24.46 -77.26 58.86
N PRO A 1009 -24.76 -76.55 57.75
CA PRO A 1009 -25.65 -77.05 56.69
C PRO A 1009 -25.17 -78.33 55.97
N ASN A 1010 -23.85 -78.57 55.93
CA ASN A 1010 -23.28 -79.82 55.45
C ASN A 1010 -22.87 -80.67 56.65
N SER A 1011 -23.72 -81.63 57.03
CA SER A 1011 -23.50 -82.48 58.20
C SER A 1011 -22.18 -83.25 58.17
N ASN A 1012 -21.62 -83.54 56.98
CA ASN A 1012 -20.33 -84.23 56.86
C ASN A 1012 -19.11 -83.33 57.15
N ALA A 1013 -19.31 -82.01 57.24
CA ALA A 1013 -18.29 -81.02 57.57
C ALA A 1013 -18.43 -80.44 58.99
N ASP A 1014 -19.40 -80.91 59.77
CA ASP A 1014 -19.53 -80.56 61.19
C ASP A 1014 -18.54 -81.37 62.04
N LEU A 1015 -18.07 -80.76 63.12
CA LEU A 1015 -17.39 -81.50 64.18
C LEU A 1015 -18.46 -82.20 65.02
N MET A 1016 -18.29 -83.50 65.25
CA MET A 1016 -19.25 -84.29 66.00
C MET A 1016 -18.62 -84.90 67.24
N ARG A 1017 -19.41 -84.97 68.32
CA ARG A 1017 -19.03 -85.56 69.60
C ARG A 1017 -20.01 -86.66 70.01
N CYS A 1018 -19.50 -87.67 70.71
CA CYS A 1018 -20.33 -88.72 71.28
C CYS A 1018 -21.09 -88.25 72.54
N GLU A 1019 -22.36 -87.92 72.38
CA GLU A 1019 -23.25 -87.39 73.42
C GLU A 1019 -24.25 -88.45 73.92
N PRO A 1020 -24.68 -88.42 75.19
CA PRO A 1020 -25.86 -89.16 75.63
C PRO A 1020 -27.12 -88.67 74.89
N ALA A 1021 -27.90 -89.58 74.33
CA ALA A 1021 -29.18 -89.25 73.70
C ALA A 1021 -30.20 -88.79 74.76
N SER A 1022 -30.76 -87.59 74.60
CA SER A 1022 -31.90 -87.12 75.39
C SER A 1022 -33.13 -87.97 75.11
N VAL A 1023 -33.85 -88.34 76.17
CA VAL A 1023 -35.13 -89.08 76.06
C VAL A 1023 -36.25 -88.07 75.81
N ASP A 1024 -37.02 -88.25 74.75
CA ASP A 1024 -38.12 -87.36 74.39
C ASP A 1024 -39.24 -87.33 75.44
N GLY A 1025 -39.73 -86.13 75.78
CA GLY A 1025 -41.10 -85.96 76.29
C GLY A 1025 -41.33 -84.99 77.46
N VAL A 1026 -41.74 -83.75 77.12
CA VAL A 1026 -42.70 -82.92 77.89
C VAL A 1026 -42.28 -82.36 79.26
N TYR A 1027 -41.48 -81.30 79.27
CA TYR A 1027 -41.92 -79.92 79.59
C TYR A 1027 -40.76 -78.92 79.35
N GLY A 1028 -41.07 -77.72 78.88
CA GLY A 1028 -40.07 -76.74 78.42
C GLY A 1028 -39.43 -75.89 79.52
N ASN A 1029 -38.36 -75.17 79.15
CA ASN A 1029 -37.68 -74.13 79.93
C ASN A 1029 -37.23 -74.50 81.35
N TYR A 1030 -36.06 -75.13 81.44
CA TYR A 1030 -35.06 -74.70 82.42
C TYR A 1030 -33.76 -74.29 81.72
N TYR A 1031 -33.67 -72.99 81.42
CA TYR A 1031 -32.39 -72.30 81.40
C TYR A 1031 -31.68 -72.59 82.73
N PHE A 1032 -30.47 -73.16 82.69
CA PHE A 1032 -29.51 -72.94 83.76
C PHE A 1032 -28.54 -71.84 83.30
N PRO A 1033 -28.23 -70.82 84.13
CA PRO A 1033 -27.68 -69.57 83.61
C PRO A 1033 -26.23 -69.69 83.14
N ILE A 1034 -25.92 -68.95 82.08
CA ILE A 1034 -24.56 -68.45 81.82
C ILE A 1034 -24.21 -67.52 82.98
N LEU A 1035 -23.50 -68.02 84.00
CA LEU A 1035 -22.92 -67.20 85.08
C LEU A 1035 -21.87 -68.02 85.86
N LEU A 1036 -20.63 -68.00 85.38
CA LEU A 1036 -19.40 -68.10 86.18
C LEU A 1036 -18.19 -67.75 85.29
N LEU A 1037 -18.17 -66.48 84.85
CA LEU A 1037 -17.00 -65.80 84.29
C LEU A 1037 -17.02 -64.36 84.83
N ALA A 1038 -16.94 -64.27 86.17
CA ALA A 1038 -17.08 -63.03 86.92
C ALA A 1038 -16.14 -63.01 88.14
N GLU A 1039 -14.88 -63.44 87.96
CA GLU A 1039 -13.83 -63.29 88.99
C GLU A 1039 -12.41 -63.37 88.39
N ALA A 1040 -12.13 -62.56 87.35
CA ALA A 1040 -10.78 -62.44 86.77
C ALA A 1040 -10.50 -61.07 86.10
N THR A 1041 -11.20 -60.00 86.46
CA THR A 1041 -11.02 -58.66 85.86
C THR A 1041 -11.01 -57.52 86.89
N GLN A 1042 -9.95 -57.50 87.72
CA GLN A 1042 -9.50 -56.26 88.36
C GLN A 1042 -8.03 -55.95 87.99
N LYS A 1043 -7.84 -55.23 86.88
CA LYS A 1043 -7.08 -53.96 86.86
C LYS A 1043 -7.10 -53.26 85.48
N HIS A 1044 -7.71 -52.08 85.49
CA HIS A 1044 -7.61 -50.96 84.53
C HIS A 1044 -8.31 -51.04 83.15
N PRO A 1045 -8.71 -49.89 82.57
CA PRO A 1045 -9.95 -49.82 81.79
C PRO A 1045 -9.83 -49.18 80.39
N ILE A 1046 -10.79 -49.51 79.52
CA ILE A 1046 -11.67 -48.62 78.73
C ILE A 1046 -12.26 -49.42 77.57
N ILE A 1047 -13.58 -49.31 77.35
CA ILE A 1047 -14.36 -50.15 76.43
C ILE A 1047 -15.51 -49.32 75.81
N MET A 1048 -15.72 -49.50 74.50
CA MET A 1048 -16.98 -49.33 73.72
C MET A 1048 -17.66 -47.96 73.54
N MET A 1049 -17.94 -47.63 72.27
CA MET A 1049 -19.29 -47.73 71.66
C MET A 1049 -19.11 -48.18 70.19
N VAL A 1050 -19.51 -49.40 69.81
CA VAL A 1050 -20.84 -49.86 69.38
C VAL A 1050 -21.23 -49.46 67.94
N LEU A 1051 -21.30 -50.48 67.08
CA LEU A 1051 -22.02 -50.51 65.80
C LEU A 1051 -23.28 -51.38 65.97
N SER A 1052 -24.43 -50.95 65.43
CA SER A 1052 -25.31 -51.76 64.53
C SER A 1052 -26.75 -51.22 64.42
N GLY A 1053 -27.36 -51.46 63.24
CA GLY A 1053 -28.78 -51.20 62.91
C GLY A 1053 -29.00 -50.14 61.81
N GLY A 1054 -29.71 -50.38 60.69
CA GLY A 1054 -30.22 -51.66 60.17
C GLY A 1054 -31.33 -51.58 59.10
N VAL A 1055 -30.95 -51.66 57.81
CA VAL A 1055 -31.68 -52.28 56.65
C VAL A 1055 -32.94 -51.59 56.02
N LEU A 1056 -33.13 -51.86 54.69
CA LEU A 1056 -34.28 -51.61 53.76
C LEU A 1056 -34.23 -50.30 52.91
N ALA A 1057 -34.56 -50.26 51.60
CA ALA A 1057 -34.88 -51.29 50.59
C ALA A 1057 -34.71 -50.82 49.09
N VAL A 1058 -34.43 -51.79 48.21
CA VAL A 1058 -34.89 -52.02 46.79
C VAL A 1058 -35.15 -50.87 45.77
N ALA A 1059 -34.40 -50.94 44.64
CA ALA A 1059 -34.70 -50.62 43.21
C ALA A 1059 -34.90 -49.19 42.63
N ALA A 1060 -33.95 -48.86 41.73
CA ALA A 1060 -34.09 -48.25 40.39
C ALA A 1060 -34.95 -47.00 40.11
N THR A 1061 -34.30 -45.90 39.66
CA THR A 1061 -34.40 -45.40 38.26
C THR A 1061 -33.37 -44.31 37.87
N LEU A 1062 -32.89 -44.42 36.62
CA LEU A 1062 -32.39 -43.43 35.63
C LEU A 1062 -31.88 -42.00 36.00
N VAL A 1063 -30.70 -41.71 35.41
CA VAL A 1063 -30.23 -40.45 34.75
C VAL A 1063 -29.71 -39.26 35.60
N ALA A 1064 -28.42 -38.98 35.35
CA ALA A 1064 -27.62 -37.73 35.37
C ALA A 1064 -28.28 -36.40 35.83
N ILE A 1065 -27.59 -35.51 36.56
CA ILE A 1065 -26.48 -34.67 36.04
C ILE A 1065 -25.57 -34.11 37.18
N ARG A 1066 -24.41 -33.59 36.73
CA ARG A 1066 -23.31 -32.87 37.40
C ARG A 1066 -23.70 -31.65 38.28
N HIS A 1067 -22.76 -31.28 39.16
CA HIS A 1067 -22.42 -29.93 39.71
C HIS A 1067 -22.86 -29.43 41.11
N HIS A 1068 -21.79 -29.14 41.89
CA HIS A 1068 -21.50 -27.96 42.73
C HIS A 1068 -22.46 -27.40 43.79
N LYS A 1069 -21.93 -27.35 45.04
CA LYS A 1069 -21.72 -26.14 45.88
C LYS A 1069 -22.18 -24.80 45.23
N THR A 1070 -22.84 -23.85 45.90
CA THR A 1070 -23.06 -23.58 47.34
C THR A 1070 -24.07 -22.45 47.47
N ALA A 1071 -24.85 -22.41 48.55
CA ALA A 1071 -25.44 -21.18 49.09
C ALA A 1071 -24.83 -21.00 50.50
N LEU A 1072 -23.94 -20.05 50.82
CA LEU A 1072 -23.96 -18.59 50.58
C LEU A 1072 -25.21 -17.91 51.15
N SER A 1073 -24.98 -16.94 52.03
CA SER A 1073 -25.98 -16.08 52.67
C SER A 1073 -26.24 -14.81 51.85
N SER A 1074 -27.50 -14.33 51.82
CA SER A 1074 -27.90 -12.98 51.36
C SER A 1074 -27.72 -12.72 49.85
N ALA A 1075 -28.72 -12.46 49.00
CA ALA A 1075 -30.02 -11.78 49.19
C ALA A 1075 -31.00 -11.98 48.00
N GLN A 1076 -32.30 -11.89 48.31
CA GLN A 1076 -33.46 -11.40 47.53
C GLN A 1076 -33.62 -11.56 45.98
N ILE A 1077 -34.75 -12.22 45.64
CA ILE A 1077 -35.86 -11.80 44.71
C ILE A 1077 -35.78 -12.15 43.19
N ASP A 1078 -36.60 -13.15 42.86
CA ASP A 1078 -37.56 -13.36 41.74
C ASP A 1078 -37.24 -13.29 40.23
N SER A 1079 -37.79 -14.32 39.58
CA SER A 1079 -38.54 -14.37 38.30
C SER A 1079 -37.83 -14.65 36.96
N ASP A 1080 -38.00 -15.92 36.56
CA ASP A 1080 -38.62 -16.39 35.30
C ASP A 1080 -37.94 -16.29 33.92
N MET A 1081 -37.66 -17.50 33.38
CA MET A 1081 -38.09 -18.03 32.06
C MET A 1081 -37.72 -17.25 30.77
N HIS A 1082 -37.04 -17.82 29.76
CA HIS A 1082 -37.40 -19.04 29.01
C HIS A 1082 -36.27 -19.44 27.99
N PHE A 1083 -36.24 -20.71 27.57
CA PHE A 1083 -35.57 -21.22 26.35
C PHE A 1083 -36.44 -20.87 25.08
N PRO A 1084 -36.04 -21.07 23.79
CA PRO A 1084 -35.22 -22.20 23.30
C PRO A 1084 -34.33 -22.06 22.01
N LEU A 1085 -33.48 -23.08 21.80
CA LEU A 1085 -33.20 -23.84 20.56
C LEU A 1085 -33.05 -23.14 19.18
N LEU A 1086 -31.90 -23.35 18.49
CA LEU A 1086 -31.64 -24.34 17.41
C LEU A 1086 -30.44 -23.93 16.53
N GLY A 1087 -29.63 -24.90 16.11
CA GLY A 1087 -28.42 -24.72 15.29
C GLY A 1087 -27.40 -25.81 15.59
#